data_AF-A0A6V8IID8-F1
#
_entry.id   AF-A0A6V8IID8-F1
#
_cell.length_a   1.000
_cell.length_b   1.000
_cell.length_c   1.000
_cell.angle_alpha   90.00
_cell.angle_beta   90.00
_cell.angle_gamma   90.00
#
_symmetry.space_group_name_H-M   'P 1'
#
loop_
_entity.id
_entity.type
_entity.pdbx_description
1 polymer ?
#
loop_
_entity_poly.entity_id
_entity_poly.type
_entity_poly.pdbx_seq_one_letter_code
_entity_poly.pdbx_strand_id
1 'polypeptide(L)'
;MDYTQGDDSPELLIADRYLVNTSQKQPDLSGCPAWVAQDITATGSTWLALAPSMPSPHFSDLMFFRHESVIGLHAHEYHAGSLWVLCPHPPGPSLKDNLGVWSESQIIDGVIRPIADALEKLSSMGLTCRGIRPNNLFVGQGLHQVVVGPLGVACNAEAQPVLFEPLSSAVCHPTARAAGTISCDIFSLGVLVLSLCIGELPLRGLSDKEILQRRFEVGSAEAYMQGHNVPAGLVSLLEAMLSDRPENRPSPNDLITIAPSKLFSIRSDIPARSPLVIGGVEVRTPRALAWYAGKYPNEFLSLLQRKIVSQWLHRELELSVMSSLIEQAGIAFLPSSGNKSVDPTTMVVTRAIAILDPAAPMFWAGHWFWPSAIPHMLACAEAGRFPPEEQRNIRGIAGFLMTSPEVFDVPSLPALQAKQINDLATDARRTGAKGMEQIRRVPYDVNVYQPCLSSRCLKERISLSAGLLQWLDQHVSEQELSADDLGRSGFLDDQMRTFLESHCARQGIIPLAQSQKAGLPSWLSDLTLMAAAQRRFDKTPLSSVAKRALSLLEIELKQWRSRTTRIKRRARLFQLAEAGNLTKFLDNVTDPAGLKHDRKLARQAEAEIAHLEKVLEEEPARKALHEKQARNAGEFFSLLIGIAVAMASIWLEFCE
;
A
#
# COMPACT_ATOMS: atom_id res chain seq x y z
N MET A 1 36.17 2.30 16.09
CA MET A 1 36.49 3.53 15.34
C MET A 1 35.16 4.16 15.03
N ASP A 2 34.84 5.28 15.67
CA ASP A 2 33.58 5.99 15.46
C ASP A 2 33.61 6.63 14.06
N TYR A 3 32.90 6.02 13.12
CA TYR A 3 32.60 6.63 11.83
C TYR A 3 31.38 7.53 12.01
N THR A 4 31.62 8.82 12.30
CA THR A 4 30.62 9.85 12.07
C THR A 4 30.48 10.02 10.56
N GLN A 5 29.43 9.43 9.96
CA GLN A 5 29.05 9.70 8.57
C GLN A 5 28.76 11.20 8.43
N GLY A 6 29.65 11.92 7.75
CA GLY A 6 29.30 13.22 7.17
C GLY A 6 28.37 12.99 5.98
N ASP A 7 27.41 13.91 5.81
CA ASP A 7 26.33 13.92 4.80
C ASP A 7 26.80 13.78 3.32
N ASP A 8 28.11 13.83 3.07
CA ASP A 8 28.75 13.76 1.75
C ASP A 8 29.58 12.47 1.51
N SER A 9 29.45 11.45 2.35
CA SER A 9 30.14 10.17 2.11
C SER A 9 29.38 9.34 1.05
N PRO A 10 30.01 8.92 -0.07
CA PRO A 10 29.37 8.11 -1.12
C PRO A 10 29.03 6.67 -0.70
N GLU A 11 29.13 6.38 0.60
CA GLU A 11 29.03 5.05 1.18
C GLU A 11 27.98 5.02 2.29
N LEU A 12 27.00 4.15 2.10
CA LEU A 12 25.86 3.96 2.98
C LEU A 12 26.08 2.71 3.83
N LEU A 13 26.17 2.86 5.15
CA LEU A 13 26.24 1.72 6.07
C LEU A 13 24.84 1.22 6.42
N ILE A 14 24.58 -0.05 6.13
CA ILE A 14 23.32 -0.74 6.41
C ILE A 14 23.54 -1.79 7.49
N ALA A 15 22.69 -1.77 8.52
CA ALA A 15 22.72 -2.69 9.66
C ALA A 15 24.10 -2.79 10.36
N ASP A 16 24.86 -1.69 10.38
CA ASP A 16 26.22 -1.62 10.91
C ASP A 16 27.18 -2.69 10.36
N ARG A 17 26.88 -3.22 9.16
CA ARG A 17 27.59 -4.39 8.60
C ARG A 17 27.88 -4.27 7.11
N TYR A 18 26.93 -3.79 6.32
CA TYR A 18 27.09 -3.74 4.86
C TYR A 18 27.33 -2.31 4.41
N LEU A 19 28.52 -2.07 3.84
CA LEU A 19 28.88 -0.79 3.27
C LEU A 19 28.50 -0.77 1.79
N VAL A 20 27.51 0.03 1.42
CA VAL A 20 27.00 0.15 0.06
C VAL A 20 27.60 1.37 -0.62
N ASN A 21 28.28 1.16 -1.74
CA ASN A 21 28.81 2.26 -2.55
C ASN A 21 27.68 2.82 -3.44
N THR A 22 27.11 3.95 -3.05
CA THR A 22 25.96 4.56 -3.76
C THR A 22 26.37 5.26 -5.06
N SER A 23 27.67 5.54 -5.24
CA SER A 23 28.23 6.16 -6.45
C SER A 23 28.39 5.15 -7.60
N GLN A 24 28.56 3.86 -7.29
CA GLN A 24 28.76 2.82 -8.29
C GLN A 24 27.49 1.99 -8.51
N LYS A 25 26.51 2.59 -9.20
CA LYS A 25 25.27 1.90 -9.59
C LYS A 25 25.58 0.72 -10.52
N GLN A 26 25.00 -0.44 -10.21
CA GLN A 26 25.04 -1.65 -11.04
C GLN A 26 23.81 -1.73 -11.96
N PRO A 27 23.82 -2.58 -13.00
CA PRO A 27 22.61 -2.86 -13.76
C PRO A 27 21.45 -3.28 -12.84
N ASP A 28 20.26 -2.76 -13.11
CA ASP A 28 19.08 -3.11 -12.32
C ASP A 28 18.86 -4.63 -12.38
N LEU A 29 18.63 -5.24 -11.22
CA LEU A 29 18.44 -6.68 -11.07
C LEU A 29 16.98 -6.97 -10.75
N SER A 30 16.33 -7.81 -11.57
CA SER A 30 14.89 -8.15 -11.41
C SER A 30 13.94 -6.96 -11.40
N GLY A 31 14.33 -5.85 -12.05
CA GLY A 31 13.55 -4.60 -12.07
C GLY A 31 13.76 -3.71 -10.83
N CYS A 32 14.79 -4.02 -10.03
CA CYS A 32 15.16 -3.28 -8.83
C CYS A 32 16.54 -2.63 -9.00
N PRO A 33 16.71 -1.34 -8.64
CA PRO A 33 18.03 -0.70 -8.62
C PRO A 33 19.00 -1.45 -7.71
N ALA A 34 20.25 -1.58 -8.16
CA ALA A 34 21.29 -2.36 -7.48
C ALA A 34 22.61 -1.58 -7.33
N TRP A 35 23.32 -1.83 -6.23
CA TRP A 35 24.65 -1.29 -5.93
C TRP A 35 25.55 -2.37 -5.35
N VAL A 36 26.86 -2.15 -5.41
CA VAL A 36 27.83 -3.04 -4.75
C VAL A 36 27.81 -2.78 -3.25
N ALA A 37 27.81 -3.86 -2.48
CA ALA A 37 27.89 -3.84 -1.03
C ALA A 37 29.06 -4.72 -0.55
N GLN A 38 29.77 -4.26 0.47
CA GLN A 38 30.84 -5.01 1.11
C GLN A 38 30.45 -5.35 2.55
N ASP A 39 30.63 -6.61 2.94
CA ASP A 39 30.50 -7.01 4.34
C ASP A 39 31.77 -6.59 5.10
N ILE A 40 31.66 -5.65 6.03
CA ILE A 40 32.81 -5.16 6.80
C ILE A 40 33.25 -6.15 7.89
N THR A 41 32.40 -7.12 8.24
CA THR A 41 32.70 -8.16 9.23
C THR A 41 33.39 -9.38 8.60
N ALA A 42 33.25 -9.57 7.29
CA ALA A 42 33.83 -10.66 6.51
C ALA A 42 34.67 -10.11 5.35
N THR A 43 35.97 -9.96 5.57
CA THR A 43 36.91 -9.43 4.57
C THR A 43 36.85 -10.22 3.26
N GLY A 44 36.50 -9.54 2.16
CA GLY A 44 36.55 -10.06 0.79
C GLY A 44 35.21 -10.53 0.21
N SER A 45 34.13 -10.59 0.99
CA SER A 45 32.80 -10.93 0.46
C SER A 45 32.09 -9.69 -0.09
N THR A 46 31.84 -9.68 -1.41
CA THR A 46 31.01 -8.66 -2.06
C THR A 46 29.61 -9.19 -2.31
N TRP A 47 28.64 -8.29 -2.18
CA TRP A 47 27.21 -8.53 -2.37
C TRP A 47 26.63 -7.47 -3.29
N LEU A 48 25.41 -7.71 -3.77
CA LEU A 48 24.55 -6.68 -4.33
C LEU A 48 23.54 -6.22 -3.29
N ALA A 49 23.48 -4.91 -3.08
CA ALA A 49 22.42 -4.24 -2.34
C ALA A 49 21.36 -3.74 -3.32
N LEU A 50 20.15 -4.29 -3.19
CA LEU A 50 18.98 -3.94 -3.95
C LEU A 50 18.13 -2.94 -3.16
N ALA A 51 17.54 -1.96 -3.84
CA ALA A 51 16.66 -0.95 -3.26
C ALA A 51 15.22 -1.07 -3.80
N PRO A 52 14.40 -2.00 -3.28
CA PRO A 52 13.02 -2.15 -3.72
C PRO A 52 12.23 -0.86 -3.54
N SER A 53 11.47 -0.48 -4.56
CA SER A 53 10.53 0.66 -4.48
C SER A 53 9.13 0.21 -4.09
N MET A 54 8.65 -0.90 -4.64
CA MET A 54 7.37 -1.52 -4.28
C MET A 54 7.56 -3.04 -4.41
N PRO A 55 8.11 -3.70 -3.37
CA PRO A 55 8.30 -5.15 -3.38
C PRO A 55 6.94 -5.87 -3.40
N SER A 56 6.97 -7.14 -3.81
CA SER A 56 5.79 -7.99 -3.87
C SER A 56 5.11 -8.11 -2.49
N PRO A 57 3.76 -8.17 -2.41
CA PRO A 57 3.08 -8.46 -1.15
C PRO A 57 3.49 -9.82 -0.54
N HIS A 58 4.01 -10.74 -1.38
CA HIS A 58 4.55 -12.04 -0.96
C HIS A 58 6.06 -12.01 -0.67
N PHE A 59 6.67 -10.84 -0.48
CA PHE A 59 8.11 -10.72 -0.26
C PHE A 59 8.58 -11.52 0.97
N SER A 60 7.77 -11.62 2.03
CA SER A 60 8.07 -12.45 3.21
C SER A 60 8.20 -13.94 2.89
N ASP A 61 7.41 -14.45 1.95
CA ASP A 61 7.48 -15.87 1.56
C ASP A 61 8.64 -16.09 0.58
N LEU A 62 8.82 -15.17 -0.36
CA LEU A 62 9.85 -15.23 -1.39
C LEU A 62 11.27 -15.02 -0.84
N MET A 63 11.45 -14.26 0.24
CA MET A 63 12.78 -14.02 0.81
C MET A 63 13.45 -15.28 1.35
N PHE A 64 12.67 -16.29 1.75
CA PHE A 64 13.18 -17.58 2.23
C PHE A 64 13.18 -18.65 1.14
N PHE A 65 12.71 -18.34 -0.07
CA PHE A 65 12.77 -19.27 -1.18
C PHE A 65 14.23 -19.56 -1.56
N ARG A 66 14.58 -20.84 -1.62
CA ARG A 66 15.91 -21.33 -1.99
C ARG A 66 15.78 -22.41 -3.06
N HIS A 67 16.51 -22.24 -4.15
CA HIS A 67 16.55 -23.14 -5.29
C HIS A 67 17.83 -22.89 -6.10
N GLU A 68 18.40 -23.91 -6.73
CA GLU A 68 19.64 -23.76 -7.52
C GLU A 68 19.46 -22.84 -8.72
N SER A 69 18.31 -22.92 -9.38
CA SER A 69 17.92 -22.07 -10.52
C SER A 69 17.43 -20.66 -10.15
N VAL A 70 17.56 -20.20 -8.90
CA VAL A 70 17.12 -18.85 -8.47
C VAL A 70 18.16 -18.20 -7.57
N ILE A 71 18.53 -16.94 -7.87
CA ILE A 71 19.39 -16.14 -6.98
C ILE A 71 18.66 -15.94 -5.64
N GLY A 72 19.14 -16.62 -4.60
CA GLY A 72 18.61 -16.50 -3.25
C GLY A 72 18.93 -15.14 -2.62
N LEU A 73 17.98 -14.61 -1.85
CA LEU A 73 18.24 -13.43 -1.02
C LEU A 73 19.07 -13.82 0.21
N HIS A 74 20.10 -13.03 0.51
CA HIS A 74 20.97 -13.24 1.66
C HIS A 74 20.38 -12.63 2.94
N ALA A 75 20.03 -11.34 2.88
CA ALA A 75 19.51 -10.58 4.01
C ALA A 75 18.52 -9.52 3.54
N HIS A 76 17.66 -9.06 4.45
CA HIS A 76 16.87 -7.85 4.27
C HIS A 76 17.13 -6.97 5.49
N GLU A 77 17.43 -5.70 5.25
CA GLU A 77 17.83 -4.75 6.27
C GLU A 77 17.18 -3.40 6.00
N TYR A 78 17.25 -2.51 6.99
CA TYR A 78 16.71 -1.17 6.87
C TYR A 78 17.79 -0.13 7.14
N HIS A 79 17.76 0.96 6.38
CA HIS A 79 18.53 2.17 6.64
C HIS A 79 17.57 3.36 6.52
N ALA A 80 17.51 4.23 7.53
CA ALA A 80 16.54 5.32 7.62
C ALA A 80 15.06 4.88 7.39
N GLY A 81 14.74 3.62 7.71
CA GLY A 81 13.44 3.00 7.48
C GLY A 81 13.15 2.56 6.04
N SER A 82 14.08 2.75 5.11
CA SER A 82 13.99 2.25 3.74
C SER A 82 14.45 0.80 3.67
N LEU A 83 13.70 -0.04 2.95
CA LEU A 83 14.07 -1.45 2.75
C LEU A 83 15.28 -1.57 1.81
N TRP A 84 16.24 -2.37 2.22
CA TRP A 84 17.38 -2.82 1.44
C TRP A 84 17.48 -4.35 1.48
N VAL A 85 17.81 -4.95 0.34
CA VAL A 85 17.84 -6.41 0.20
C VAL A 85 19.19 -6.82 -0.38
N LEU A 86 19.86 -7.75 0.29
CA LEU A 86 21.20 -8.21 -0.07
C LEU A 86 21.09 -9.54 -0.81
N CYS A 87 21.80 -9.70 -1.91
CA CYS A 87 21.88 -10.96 -2.65
C CYS A 87 23.29 -11.16 -3.25
N PRO A 88 23.70 -12.39 -3.62
CA PRO A 88 24.95 -12.60 -4.31
C PRO A 88 24.90 -12.01 -5.72
N HIS A 89 26.07 -11.74 -6.30
CA HIS A 89 26.17 -11.35 -7.70
C HIS A 89 25.60 -12.45 -8.62
N PRO A 90 24.97 -12.08 -9.76
CA PRO A 90 24.58 -13.05 -10.76
C PRO A 90 25.78 -13.90 -11.19
N PRO A 91 25.57 -15.19 -11.50
CA PRO A 91 26.66 -16.11 -11.80
C PRO A 91 27.40 -15.79 -13.12
N GLY A 92 26.84 -14.92 -13.95
CA GLY A 92 27.40 -14.47 -15.22
C GLY A 92 26.53 -13.38 -15.86
N PRO A 93 26.76 -13.03 -17.14
CA PRO A 93 25.96 -12.04 -17.85
C PRO A 93 24.51 -12.50 -18.05
N SER A 94 23.63 -11.54 -18.36
CA SER A 94 22.23 -11.87 -18.64
C SER A 94 22.10 -12.54 -20.02
N LEU A 95 21.09 -13.39 -20.20
CA LEU A 95 20.78 -13.99 -21.51
C LEU A 95 20.42 -12.95 -22.58
N LYS A 96 19.99 -11.73 -22.18
CA LYS A 96 19.77 -10.63 -23.12
C LYS A 96 21.06 -10.25 -23.87
N ASP A 97 22.21 -10.33 -23.20
CA ASP A 97 23.50 -9.89 -23.75
C ASP A 97 24.08 -10.91 -24.75
N ASN A 98 23.67 -12.18 -24.62
CA ASN A 98 24.11 -13.26 -25.50
C ASN A 98 22.97 -14.26 -25.75
N LEU A 99 21.94 -13.80 -26.46
CA LEU A 99 20.86 -14.66 -26.94
C LEU A 99 21.38 -15.40 -28.18
N GLY A 100 21.71 -16.69 -28.02
CA GLY A 100 22.26 -17.54 -29.07
C GLY A 100 21.42 -18.80 -29.28
N VAL A 101 21.67 -19.52 -30.38
CA VAL A 101 21.00 -20.79 -30.67
C VAL A 101 21.54 -21.88 -29.75
N TRP A 102 20.65 -22.52 -28.99
CA TRP A 102 20.98 -23.65 -28.11
C TRP A 102 20.50 -24.96 -28.74
N SER A 103 21.24 -26.05 -28.51
CA SER A 103 20.78 -27.38 -28.91
C SER A 103 19.58 -27.82 -28.07
N GLU A 104 18.77 -28.74 -28.60
CA GLU A 104 17.62 -29.31 -27.90
C GLU A 104 17.99 -29.86 -26.52
N SER A 105 19.14 -30.55 -26.40
CA SER A 105 19.64 -31.06 -25.11
C SER A 105 19.95 -29.95 -24.10
N GLN A 106 20.61 -28.87 -24.54
CA GLN A 106 20.93 -27.72 -23.68
C GLN A 106 19.65 -26.99 -23.23
N ILE A 107 18.65 -26.92 -24.10
CA ILE A 107 17.35 -26.33 -23.76
C ILE A 107 16.63 -27.19 -22.71
N ILE A 108 16.57 -28.51 -22.91
CA ILE A 108 15.87 -29.41 -21.98
C ILE A 108 16.56 -29.43 -20.62
N ASP A 109 17.86 -29.73 -20.60
CA ASP A 109 18.60 -29.97 -19.36
C ASP A 109 19.04 -28.66 -18.68
N GLY A 110 19.31 -27.61 -19.46
CA GLY A 110 19.81 -26.34 -18.93
C GLY A 110 18.75 -25.26 -18.72
N VAL A 111 17.53 -25.43 -19.26
CA VAL A 111 16.48 -24.39 -19.18
C VAL A 111 15.15 -24.97 -18.71
N ILE A 112 14.59 -25.94 -19.42
CA ILE A 112 13.24 -26.45 -19.16
C ILE A 112 13.18 -27.13 -17.80
N ARG A 113 14.00 -28.16 -17.55
CA ARG A 113 13.95 -28.91 -16.28
C ARG A 113 14.31 -28.04 -15.06
N PRO A 114 15.41 -27.25 -15.08
CA PRO A 114 15.79 -26.47 -13.90
C PRO A 114 14.79 -25.37 -13.55
N ILE A 115 14.17 -24.72 -14.55
CA ILE A 115 13.13 -23.72 -14.28
C ILE A 115 11.83 -24.41 -13.86
N ALA A 116 11.45 -25.52 -14.51
CA ALA A 116 10.25 -26.25 -14.13
C ALA A 116 10.29 -26.77 -12.69
N ASP A 117 11.45 -27.23 -12.20
CA ASP A 117 11.62 -27.64 -10.80
C ASP A 117 11.41 -26.46 -9.83
N ALA A 118 11.96 -25.28 -10.17
CA ALA A 118 11.72 -24.05 -9.41
C ALA A 118 10.23 -23.65 -9.41
N LEU A 119 9.56 -23.77 -10.56
CA LEU A 119 8.14 -23.46 -10.71
C LEU A 119 7.25 -24.45 -9.97
N GLU A 120 7.58 -25.75 -9.93
CA GLU A 120 6.85 -26.74 -9.14
C GLU A 120 6.92 -26.39 -7.65
N LYS A 121 8.11 -26.02 -7.16
CA LYS A 121 8.30 -25.60 -5.77
C LYS A 121 7.51 -24.33 -5.45
N LEU A 122 7.55 -23.32 -6.30
CA LEU A 122 6.74 -22.09 -6.14
C LEU A 122 5.25 -22.41 -6.15
N SER A 123 4.80 -23.27 -7.07
CA SER A 123 3.40 -23.73 -7.18
C SER A 123 2.92 -24.37 -5.88
N SER A 124 3.75 -25.23 -5.27
CA SER A 124 3.42 -25.90 -4.00
C SER A 124 3.24 -24.92 -2.82
N MET A 125 3.85 -23.73 -2.91
CA MET A 125 3.72 -22.64 -1.93
C MET A 125 2.60 -21.65 -2.30
N GLY A 126 1.90 -21.85 -3.42
CA GLY A 126 0.90 -20.91 -3.95
C GLY A 126 1.50 -19.61 -4.51
N LEU A 127 2.78 -19.62 -4.86
CA LEU A 127 3.53 -18.48 -5.39
C LEU A 127 3.80 -18.64 -6.89
N THR A 128 4.22 -17.54 -7.53
CA THR A 128 4.58 -17.49 -8.96
C THR A 128 5.96 -16.85 -9.12
N CYS A 129 6.62 -17.11 -10.25
CA CYS A 129 7.93 -16.54 -10.54
C CYS A 129 7.81 -15.11 -11.10
N ARG A 130 7.02 -14.95 -12.16
CA ARG A 130 6.70 -13.68 -12.85
C ARG A 130 7.93 -12.86 -13.24
N GLY A 131 9.06 -13.55 -13.44
CA GLY A 131 10.37 -12.98 -13.70
C GLY A 131 11.16 -13.68 -14.80
N ILE A 132 10.54 -14.59 -15.55
CA ILE A 132 11.19 -15.34 -16.64
C ILE A 132 11.25 -14.44 -17.88
N ARG A 133 12.44 -13.89 -18.14
CA ARG A 133 12.78 -13.05 -19.29
C ARG A 133 14.30 -12.94 -19.45
N PRO A 134 14.84 -12.71 -20.65
CA PRO A 134 16.29 -12.77 -20.90
C PRO A 134 17.15 -11.82 -20.06
N ASN A 135 16.66 -10.64 -19.70
CA ASN A 135 17.40 -9.69 -18.85
C ASN A 135 17.32 -10.02 -17.34
N ASN A 136 16.63 -11.10 -16.96
CA ASN A 136 16.53 -11.57 -15.58
C ASN A 136 16.91 -13.05 -15.45
N LEU A 137 17.62 -13.58 -16.45
CA LEU A 137 18.14 -14.94 -16.50
C LEU A 137 19.63 -14.87 -16.79
N PHE A 138 20.41 -15.65 -16.07
CA PHE A 138 21.87 -15.58 -16.06
C PHE A 138 22.45 -16.97 -16.27
N VAL A 139 23.59 -17.02 -16.96
CA VAL A 139 24.36 -18.25 -17.16
C VAL A 139 25.80 -17.99 -16.72
N GLY A 140 26.27 -18.77 -15.76
CA GLY A 140 27.63 -18.67 -15.24
C GLY A 140 28.63 -19.52 -16.02
N GLN A 141 29.92 -19.19 -15.89
CA GLN A 141 30.99 -20.02 -16.42
C GLN A 141 30.98 -21.40 -15.76
N GLY A 142 30.90 -22.46 -16.57
CA GLY A 142 30.83 -23.84 -16.07
C GLY A 142 29.46 -24.27 -15.55
N LEU A 143 28.45 -23.38 -15.53
CA LEU A 143 27.07 -23.77 -15.28
C LEU A 143 26.44 -24.29 -16.56
N HIS A 144 25.82 -25.47 -16.48
CA HIS A 144 25.03 -26.05 -17.56
C HIS A 144 23.54 -25.67 -17.49
N GLN A 145 23.17 -24.79 -16.55
CA GLN A 145 21.79 -24.37 -16.33
C GLN A 145 21.66 -22.85 -16.13
N VAL A 146 20.47 -22.34 -16.45
CA VAL A 146 20.08 -20.94 -16.25
C VAL A 146 19.69 -20.68 -14.79
N VAL A 147 19.96 -19.47 -14.33
CA VAL A 147 19.57 -18.99 -12.99
C VAL A 147 18.71 -17.73 -13.13
N VAL A 148 17.52 -17.75 -12.53
CA VAL A 148 16.60 -16.61 -12.47
C VAL A 148 17.08 -15.61 -11.41
N GLY A 149 16.94 -14.31 -11.70
CA GLY A 149 17.19 -13.27 -10.71
C GLY A 149 16.32 -13.36 -9.44
N PRO A 150 16.65 -12.60 -8.40
CA PRO A 150 15.94 -12.62 -7.13
C PRO A 150 14.44 -12.31 -7.27
N LEU A 151 13.61 -13.06 -6.55
CA LEU A 151 12.15 -12.92 -6.57
C LEU A 151 11.67 -11.92 -5.50
N GLY A 152 10.53 -11.30 -5.74
CA GLY A 152 9.81 -10.48 -4.75
C GLY A 152 10.35 -9.06 -4.53
N VAL A 153 11.52 -8.71 -5.08
CA VAL A 153 12.14 -7.36 -4.94
C VAL A 153 11.45 -6.27 -5.77
N ALA A 154 10.53 -6.65 -6.65
CA ALA A 154 9.62 -5.77 -7.38
C ALA A 154 8.23 -6.41 -7.41
N CYS A 155 7.21 -5.63 -7.77
CA CYS A 155 5.87 -6.18 -7.94
C CYS A 155 5.82 -7.19 -9.09
N ASN A 156 5.03 -8.25 -8.90
CA ASN A 156 4.89 -9.36 -9.82
C ASN A 156 4.54 -8.86 -11.24
N ALA A 157 5.29 -9.33 -12.23
CA ALA A 157 5.12 -9.05 -13.66
C ALA A 157 5.18 -7.58 -14.13
N GLU A 158 5.50 -6.63 -13.25
CA GLU A 158 5.62 -5.22 -13.66
C GLU A 158 6.78 -5.01 -14.65
N ALA A 159 7.89 -5.72 -14.44
CA ALA A 159 9.06 -5.70 -15.31
C ALA A 159 8.99 -6.72 -16.46
N GLN A 160 7.92 -7.51 -16.59
CA GLN A 160 7.77 -8.48 -17.68
C GLN A 160 7.34 -7.76 -18.98
N PRO A 161 8.02 -7.96 -20.11
CA PRO A 161 7.58 -7.43 -21.40
C PRO A 161 6.28 -8.09 -21.87
N VAL A 162 5.49 -7.38 -22.68
CA VAL A 162 4.26 -7.92 -23.31
C VAL A 162 4.51 -9.23 -24.05
N LEU A 163 5.69 -9.36 -24.68
CA LEU A 163 6.12 -10.57 -25.39
C LEU A 163 6.14 -11.82 -24.49
N PHE A 164 6.52 -11.67 -23.22
CA PHE A 164 6.66 -12.78 -22.27
C PHE A 164 5.39 -13.03 -21.44
N GLU A 165 4.30 -12.31 -21.72
CA GLU A 165 3.03 -12.44 -20.99
C GLU A 165 1.95 -13.15 -21.84
N PRO A 166 1.16 -14.08 -21.26
CA PRO A 166 -0.03 -14.61 -21.93
C PRO A 166 -1.02 -13.48 -22.20
N LEU A 167 -1.91 -13.63 -23.20
CA LEU A 167 -2.83 -12.56 -23.62
C LEU A 167 -3.63 -11.96 -22.46
N SER A 168 -4.10 -12.80 -21.53
CA SER A 168 -4.86 -12.39 -20.35
C SER A 168 -4.08 -11.52 -19.33
N SER A 169 -2.78 -11.38 -19.47
CA SER A 169 -1.92 -10.53 -18.67
C SER A 169 -1.27 -9.43 -19.52
N ALA A 170 -0.97 -9.74 -20.79
CA ALA A 170 -0.35 -8.84 -21.75
C ALA A 170 -1.25 -7.64 -22.13
N VAL A 171 -2.58 -7.81 -22.13
CA VAL A 171 -3.54 -6.70 -22.36
C VAL A 171 -3.63 -5.72 -21.19
N CYS A 172 -3.23 -6.12 -19.99
CA CYS A 172 -3.22 -5.27 -18.81
C CYS A 172 -2.01 -4.32 -18.84
N HIS A 173 -2.21 -3.12 -18.29
CA HIS A 173 -1.09 -2.28 -17.88
C HIS A 173 -0.17 -3.08 -16.92
N PRO A 174 1.17 -2.91 -16.93
CA PRO A 174 2.07 -3.72 -16.09
C PRO A 174 1.71 -3.75 -14.60
N THR A 175 1.20 -2.65 -14.05
CA THR A 175 0.76 -2.54 -12.65
C THR A 175 -0.57 -3.25 -12.35
N ALA A 176 -1.28 -3.72 -13.38
CA ALA A 176 -2.63 -4.29 -13.30
C ALA A 176 -2.65 -5.83 -13.51
N ARG A 177 -1.47 -6.46 -13.59
CA ARG A 177 -1.30 -7.90 -13.89
C ARG A 177 -1.42 -8.85 -12.69
N ALA A 178 -1.38 -8.31 -11.48
CA ALA A 178 -1.36 -9.07 -10.22
C ALA A 178 -0.27 -10.17 -10.17
N ALA A 179 -0.42 -11.13 -9.26
CA ALA A 179 0.50 -12.26 -9.12
C ALA A 179 0.43 -13.28 -10.27
N GLY A 180 -0.64 -13.30 -11.06
CA GLY A 180 -0.84 -14.29 -12.12
C GLY A 180 -0.96 -15.72 -11.57
N THR A 181 -0.66 -16.71 -12.41
CA THR A 181 -0.64 -18.13 -12.05
C THR A 181 0.64 -18.78 -12.59
N ILE A 182 0.95 -19.99 -12.14
CA ILE A 182 2.09 -20.78 -12.66
C ILE A 182 1.96 -21.00 -14.17
N SER A 183 0.76 -21.13 -14.71
CA SER A 183 0.55 -21.21 -16.16
C SER A 183 1.03 -19.97 -16.93
N CYS A 184 1.11 -18.80 -16.28
CA CYS A 184 1.71 -17.60 -16.87
C CYS A 184 3.24 -17.74 -16.97
N ASP A 185 3.87 -18.35 -15.96
CA ASP A 185 5.30 -18.61 -15.95
C ASP A 185 5.69 -19.69 -16.99
N ILE A 186 4.85 -20.71 -17.18
CA ILE A 186 5.01 -21.69 -18.27
C ILE A 186 4.95 -21.02 -19.64
N PHE A 187 4.05 -20.05 -19.84
CA PHE A 187 4.02 -19.26 -21.07
C PHE A 187 5.32 -18.47 -21.27
N SER A 188 5.78 -17.75 -20.25
CA SER A 188 7.05 -17.01 -20.30
C SER A 188 8.25 -17.93 -20.59
N LEU A 189 8.26 -19.14 -20.01
CA LEU A 189 9.26 -20.16 -20.31
C LEU A 189 9.18 -20.64 -21.76
N GLY A 190 7.98 -20.79 -22.32
CA GLY A 190 7.80 -21.16 -23.72
C GLY A 190 8.39 -20.12 -24.68
N VAL A 191 8.17 -18.83 -24.38
CA VAL A 191 8.77 -17.74 -25.17
C VAL A 191 10.30 -17.77 -25.07
N LEU A 192 10.85 -18.02 -23.87
CA LEU A 192 12.28 -18.16 -23.68
C LEU A 192 12.86 -19.35 -24.47
N VAL A 193 12.22 -20.51 -24.38
CA VAL A 193 12.64 -21.73 -25.10
C VAL A 193 12.65 -21.48 -26.60
N LEU A 194 11.60 -20.88 -27.14
CA LEU A 194 11.54 -20.50 -28.55
C LEU A 194 12.67 -19.52 -28.91
N SER A 195 12.91 -18.50 -28.09
CA SER A 195 13.99 -17.54 -28.32
C SER A 195 15.37 -18.20 -28.37
N LEU A 196 15.62 -19.21 -27.55
CA LEU A 196 16.87 -19.97 -27.56
C LEU A 196 16.94 -20.98 -28.73
N CYS A 197 15.80 -21.46 -29.24
CA CYS A 197 15.78 -22.26 -30.47
C CYS A 197 16.19 -21.43 -31.69
N ILE A 198 15.73 -20.18 -31.77
CA ILE A 198 15.94 -19.32 -32.95
C ILE A 198 17.14 -18.37 -32.81
N GLY A 199 17.66 -18.16 -31.60
CA GLY A 199 18.76 -17.25 -31.31
C GLY A 199 18.37 -15.77 -31.28
N GLU A 200 17.08 -15.45 -31.28
CA GLU A 200 16.56 -14.09 -31.21
C GLU A 200 15.19 -14.02 -30.51
N LEU A 201 14.69 -12.82 -30.25
CA LEU A 201 13.32 -12.66 -29.73
C LEU A 201 12.30 -12.82 -30.87
N PRO A 202 11.24 -13.64 -30.71
CA PRO A 202 10.18 -13.72 -31.70
C PRO A 202 9.48 -12.35 -31.82
N LEU A 203 8.94 -12.05 -33.01
CA LEU A 203 8.26 -10.79 -33.33
C LEU A 203 9.10 -9.52 -33.11
N ARG A 204 10.43 -9.64 -33.17
CA ARG A 204 11.34 -8.50 -33.05
C ARG A 204 10.97 -7.39 -34.05
N GLY A 205 10.93 -6.16 -33.56
CA GLY A 205 10.63 -4.96 -34.35
C GLY A 205 9.16 -4.56 -34.37
N LEU A 206 8.25 -5.41 -33.89
CA LEU A 206 6.87 -5.04 -33.65
C LEU A 206 6.70 -4.30 -32.31
N SER A 207 5.80 -3.34 -32.29
CA SER A 207 5.34 -2.70 -31.06
C SER A 207 4.44 -3.63 -30.23
N ASP A 208 4.30 -3.35 -28.94
CA ASP A 208 3.41 -4.12 -28.05
C ASP A 208 1.97 -4.23 -28.59
N LYS A 209 1.47 -3.18 -29.26
CA LYS A 209 0.14 -3.17 -29.87
C LYS A 209 0.06 -4.11 -31.07
N GLU A 210 1.08 -4.13 -31.93
CA GLU A 210 1.16 -5.01 -33.09
C GLU A 210 1.33 -6.47 -32.67
N ILE A 211 2.12 -6.73 -31.61
CA ILE A 211 2.26 -8.06 -31.01
C ILE A 211 0.90 -8.58 -30.53
N LEU A 212 0.17 -7.78 -29.74
CA LEU A 212 -1.17 -8.16 -29.28
C LEU A 212 -2.13 -8.39 -30.45
N GLN A 213 -2.16 -7.48 -31.42
CA GLN A 213 -3.01 -7.61 -32.59
C GLN A 213 -2.74 -8.91 -33.35
N ARG A 214 -1.47 -9.20 -33.66
CA ARG A 214 -1.08 -10.44 -34.34
C ARG A 214 -1.52 -11.68 -33.57
N ARG A 215 -1.32 -11.69 -32.25
CA ARG A 215 -1.69 -12.83 -31.39
C ARG A 215 -3.20 -13.03 -31.30
N PHE A 216 -4.01 -11.96 -31.31
CA PHE A 216 -5.47 -12.09 -31.37
C PHE A 216 -5.98 -12.53 -32.75
N GLU A 217 -5.26 -12.22 -33.82
CA GLU A 217 -5.60 -12.61 -35.19
C GLU A 217 -5.33 -14.09 -35.48
N VAL A 218 -4.13 -14.59 -35.14
CA VAL A 218 -3.70 -15.95 -35.51
C VAL A 218 -3.47 -16.90 -34.32
N GLY A 219 -3.50 -16.39 -33.08
CA GLY A 219 -3.16 -17.14 -31.87
C GLY A 219 -1.69 -16.99 -31.47
N SER A 220 -1.38 -17.10 -30.18
CA SER A 220 -0.01 -16.87 -29.67
C SER A 220 1.05 -17.85 -30.22
N ALA A 221 0.75 -19.15 -30.25
CA ALA A 221 1.69 -20.16 -30.75
C ALA A 221 2.05 -19.94 -32.22
N GLU A 222 1.04 -19.80 -33.09
CA GLU A 222 1.25 -19.50 -34.51
C GLU A 222 1.97 -18.15 -34.70
N ALA A 223 1.53 -17.10 -34.01
CA ALA A 223 2.15 -15.77 -34.12
C ALA A 223 3.65 -15.80 -33.81
N TYR A 224 4.08 -16.62 -32.84
CA TYR A 224 5.48 -16.70 -32.44
C TYR A 224 6.30 -17.69 -33.25
N MET A 225 5.72 -18.83 -33.66
CA MET A 225 6.47 -19.92 -34.30
C MET A 225 6.52 -19.81 -35.82
N GLN A 226 5.55 -19.12 -36.44
CA GLN A 226 5.44 -19.03 -37.89
C GLN A 226 6.70 -18.45 -38.53
N GLY A 227 7.24 -19.16 -39.53
CA GLY A 227 8.42 -18.72 -40.28
C GLY A 227 9.77 -19.02 -39.59
N HIS A 228 9.76 -19.63 -38.41
CA HIS A 228 10.98 -20.01 -37.69
C HIS A 228 11.25 -21.52 -37.76
N ASN A 229 12.53 -21.90 -37.74
CA ASN A 229 12.94 -23.30 -37.71
C ASN A 229 13.04 -23.80 -36.27
N VAL A 230 12.01 -24.47 -35.78
CA VAL A 230 11.94 -25.04 -34.43
C VAL A 230 12.34 -26.52 -34.48
N PRO A 231 13.21 -27.02 -33.57
CA PRO A 231 13.53 -28.45 -33.49
C PRO A 231 12.27 -29.32 -33.37
N ALA A 232 12.17 -30.37 -34.19
CA ALA A 232 10.96 -31.19 -34.29
C ALA A 232 10.49 -31.79 -32.95
N GLY A 233 11.41 -32.17 -32.06
CA GLY A 233 11.11 -32.68 -30.72
C GLY A 233 10.46 -31.65 -29.79
N LEU A 234 10.60 -30.35 -30.07
CA LEU A 234 10.09 -29.26 -29.24
C LEU A 234 8.81 -28.60 -29.78
N VAL A 235 8.40 -28.91 -31.01
CA VAL A 235 7.23 -28.26 -31.65
C VAL A 235 5.97 -28.44 -30.82
N SER A 236 5.59 -29.69 -30.52
CA SER A 236 4.36 -29.98 -29.74
C SER A 236 4.40 -29.39 -28.33
N LEU A 237 5.59 -29.35 -27.72
CA LEU A 237 5.78 -28.71 -26.41
C LEU A 237 5.57 -27.19 -26.50
N LEU A 238 6.19 -26.53 -27.47
CA LEU A 238 6.10 -25.08 -27.64
C LEU A 238 4.69 -24.64 -27.98
N GLU A 239 3.98 -25.37 -28.85
CA GLU A 239 2.57 -25.13 -29.11
C GLU A 239 1.74 -25.17 -27.82
N ALA A 240 2.02 -26.13 -26.92
CA ALA A 240 1.30 -26.27 -25.66
C ALA A 240 1.67 -25.16 -24.67
N MET A 241 2.96 -24.86 -24.47
CA MET A 241 3.42 -23.79 -23.57
C MET A 241 2.93 -22.40 -24.02
N LEU A 242 2.90 -22.16 -25.33
CA LEU A 242 2.47 -20.89 -25.93
C LEU A 242 0.96 -20.84 -26.20
N SER A 243 0.18 -21.82 -25.72
CA SER A 243 -1.27 -21.81 -25.89
C SER A 243 -1.91 -20.63 -25.18
N ASP A 244 -2.88 -19.97 -25.83
CA ASP A 244 -3.63 -18.87 -25.22
C ASP A 244 -4.53 -19.33 -24.07
N ARG A 245 -4.96 -20.60 -24.11
CA ARG A 245 -5.74 -21.24 -23.05
C ARG A 245 -4.82 -21.76 -21.94
N PRO A 246 -4.90 -21.24 -20.71
CA PRO A 246 -4.04 -21.69 -19.61
C PRO A 246 -4.07 -23.20 -19.37
N GLU A 247 -5.24 -23.84 -19.53
CA GLU A 247 -5.46 -25.26 -19.30
C GLU A 247 -4.80 -26.20 -20.33
N ASN A 248 -4.40 -25.68 -21.49
CA ASN A 248 -3.65 -26.44 -22.49
C ASN A 248 -2.14 -26.46 -22.18
N ARG A 249 -1.67 -25.62 -21.25
CA ARG A 249 -0.25 -25.52 -20.92
C ARG A 249 0.14 -26.67 -19.98
N PRO A 250 1.34 -27.25 -20.15
CA PRO A 250 1.82 -28.32 -19.28
C PRO A 250 2.00 -27.84 -17.84
N SER A 251 1.82 -28.75 -16.88
CA SER A 251 2.23 -28.49 -15.49
C SER A 251 3.77 -28.43 -15.38
N PRO A 252 4.34 -27.80 -14.33
CA PRO A 252 5.80 -27.84 -14.16
C PRO A 252 6.33 -29.29 -14.05
N ASN A 253 5.63 -30.17 -13.33
CA ASN A 253 5.97 -31.59 -13.27
C ASN A 253 6.01 -32.30 -14.65
N ASP A 254 5.14 -31.92 -15.59
CA ASP A 254 5.19 -32.45 -16.97
C ASP A 254 6.47 -32.08 -17.71
N LEU A 255 7.05 -30.93 -17.38
CA LEU A 255 8.30 -30.41 -17.94
C LEU A 255 9.53 -31.01 -17.27
N ILE A 256 9.47 -31.27 -15.96
CA ILE A 256 10.56 -31.97 -15.23
C ILE A 256 10.77 -33.36 -15.85
N THR A 257 9.69 -34.08 -16.12
CA THR A 257 9.67 -35.45 -16.65
C THR A 257 9.72 -35.52 -18.18
N ILE A 258 10.06 -34.42 -18.85
CA ILE A 258 9.98 -34.36 -20.32
C ILE A 258 10.97 -35.30 -20.99
N ALA A 259 10.47 -35.94 -22.06
CA ALA A 259 11.24 -36.78 -22.98
C ALA A 259 11.08 -36.24 -24.42
N PRO A 260 12.07 -36.43 -25.31
CA PRO A 260 12.09 -35.85 -26.66
C PRO A 260 10.89 -36.17 -27.58
N SER A 261 10.08 -37.17 -27.24
CA SER A 261 8.91 -37.61 -28.02
C SER A 261 7.57 -37.43 -27.30
N LYS A 262 7.55 -36.74 -26.16
CA LYS A 262 6.30 -36.48 -25.43
C LYS A 262 5.45 -35.49 -26.23
N LEU A 263 4.31 -35.95 -26.72
CA LEU A 263 3.32 -35.12 -27.39
C LEU A 263 2.35 -34.53 -26.37
N PHE A 264 2.00 -33.27 -26.56
CA PHE A 264 1.00 -32.55 -25.78
C PHE A 264 -0.27 -32.38 -26.61
N SER A 265 -1.42 -32.71 -26.02
CA SER A 265 -2.72 -32.52 -26.68
C SER A 265 -3.24 -31.12 -26.39
N ILE A 266 -3.47 -30.35 -27.45
CA ILE A 266 -3.94 -28.97 -27.37
C ILE A 266 -5.34 -28.91 -27.97
N ARG A 267 -6.27 -28.28 -27.25
CA ARG A 267 -7.58 -27.92 -27.82
C ARG A 267 -7.43 -26.64 -28.61
N SER A 268 -7.49 -26.74 -29.94
CA SER A 268 -7.52 -25.59 -30.84
C SER A 268 -8.91 -24.96 -30.87
N ASP A 269 -8.98 -23.63 -30.78
CA ASP A 269 -10.22 -22.91 -31.03
C ASP A 269 -10.54 -22.97 -32.55
N ILE A 270 -11.76 -23.35 -32.91
CA ILE A 270 -12.20 -23.38 -34.32
C ILE A 270 -12.66 -21.97 -34.71
N PRO A 271 -12.02 -21.30 -35.69
CA PRO A 271 -12.43 -19.97 -36.11
C PRO A 271 -13.75 -19.99 -36.90
N ALA A 272 -14.51 -18.90 -36.80
CA ALA A 272 -15.73 -18.69 -37.58
C ALA A 272 -15.42 -18.63 -39.07
N ARG A 273 -16.31 -19.21 -39.90
CA ARG A 273 -16.20 -19.14 -41.37
C ARG A 273 -16.44 -17.72 -41.85
N SER A 274 -17.53 -17.10 -41.40
CA SER A 274 -17.85 -15.70 -41.66
C SER A 274 -17.35 -14.84 -40.49
N PRO A 275 -16.47 -13.86 -40.74
CA PRO A 275 -16.01 -12.97 -39.69
C PRO A 275 -17.13 -12.03 -39.24
N LEU A 276 -17.08 -11.60 -37.99
CA LEU A 276 -17.84 -10.47 -37.49
C LEU A 276 -16.96 -9.22 -37.59
N VAL A 277 -17.51 -8.10 -38.04
CA VAL A 277 -16.76 -6.83 -38.17
C VAL A 277 -17.03 -5.95 -36.96
N ILE A 278 -15.96 -5.47 -36.32
CA ILE A 278 -16.00 -4.48 -35.24
C ILE A 278 -14.85 -3.49 -35.38
N GLY A 279 -15.13 -2.20 -35.40
CA GLY A 279 -14.13 -1.15 -35.56
C GLY A 279 -13.35 -1.26 -36.87
N GLY A 280 -13.99 -1.81 -37.91
CA GLY A 280 -13.36 -2.11 -39.20
C GLY A 280 -12.45 -3.34 -39.22
N VAL A 281 -12.39 -4.11 -38.12
CA VAL A 281 -11.58 -5.34 -38.03
C VAL A 281 -12.46 -6.57 -38.12
N GLU A 282 -12.02 -7.55 -38.92
CA GLU A 282 -12.64 -8.88 -39.01
C GLU A 282 -12.19 -9.77 -37.84
N VAL A 283 -13.11 -10.13 -36.95
CA VAL A 283 -12.86 -11.07 -35.86
C VAL A 283 -13.50 -12.43 -36.16
N ARG A 284 -12.75 -13.51 -35.90
CA ARG A 284 -13.19 -14.90 -36.14
C ARG A 284 -13.33 -15.74 -34.88
N THR A 285 -12.90 -15.25 -33.72
CA THR A 285 -12.97 -15.98 -32.45
C THR A 285 -13.66 -15.15 -31.35
N PRO A 286 -14.33 -15.78 -30.38
CA PRO A 286 -14.92 -15.07 -29.25
C PRO A 286 -13.88 -14.28 -28.44
N ARG A 287 -12.67 -14.83 -28.28
CA ARG A 287 -11.54 -14.16 -27.63
C ARG A 287 -11.15 -12.86 -28.34
N ALA A 288 -10.98 -12.89 -29.65
CA ALA A 288 -10.68 -11.69 -30.42
C ALA A 288 -11.81 -10.66 -30.29
N LEU A 289 -13.08 -11.09 -30.36
CA LEU A 289 -14.22 -10.21 -30.14
C LEU A 289 -14.21 -9.57 -28.75
N ALA A 290 -13.89 -10.31 -27.69
CA ALA A 290 -13.80 -9.80 -26.33
C ALA A 290 -12.77 -8.66 -26.19
N TRP A 291 -11.61 -8.82 -26.83
CA TRP A 291 -10.58 -7.79 -26.83
C TRP A 291 -11.02 -6.53 -27.59
N TYR A 292 -11.56 -6.69 -28.80
CA TYR A 292 -12.05 -5.56 -29.59
C TYR A 292 -13.29 -4.91 -29.01
N ALA A 293 -14.09 -5.62 -28.19
CA ALA A 293 -15.18 -5.03 -27.41
C ALA A 293 -14.67 -3.98 -26.41
N GLY A 294 -13.51 -4.21 -25.78
CA GLY A 294 -12.88 -3.21 -24.91
C GLY A 294 -12.34 -2.01 -25.68
N LYS A 295 -11.90 -2.20 -26.94
CA LYS A 295 -11.38 -1.13 -27.81
C LYS A 295 -12.48 -0.29 -28.46
N TYR A 296 -13.60 -0.91 -28.83
CA TYR A 296 -14.74 -0.29 -29.51
C TYR A 296 -16.05 -0.53 -28.74
N PRO A 297 -16.17 -0.06 -27.49
CA PRO A 297 -17.30 -0.41 -26.61
C PRO A 297 -18.65 0.04 -27.19
N ASN A 298 -18.74 1.25 -27.75
CA ASN A 298 -19.97 1.79 -28.32
C ASN A 298 -20.49 0.96 -29.50
N GLU A 299 -19.58 0.52 -30.38
CA GLU A 299 -19.94 -0.33 -31.51
C GLU A 299 -20.34 -1.72 -31.04
N PHE A 300 -19.59 -2.29 -30.10
CA PHE A 300 -19.91 -3.58 -29.49
C PHE A 300 -21.31 -3.60 -28.86
N LEU A 301 -21.68 -2.54 -28.12
CA LEU A 301 -23.02 -2.39 -27.55
C LEU A 301 -24.11 -2.35 -28.61
N SER A 302 -23.88 -1.64 -29.71
CA SER A 302 -24.80 -1.63 -30.85
C SER A 302 -24.98 -3.03 -31.45
N LEU A 303 -23.90 -3.80 -31.59
CA LEU A 303 -23.95 -5.19 -32.05
C LEU A 303 -24.71 -6.11 -31.08
N LEU A 304 -24.56 -5.91 -29.76
CA LEU A 304 -25.33 -6.62 -28.74
C LEU A 304 -26.83 -6.29 -28.81
N GLN A 305 -27.19 -5.01 -28.88
CA GLN A 305 -28.58 -4.54 -28.98
C GLN A 305 -29.30 -5.12 -30.21
N ARG A 306 -28.57 -5.23 -31.34
CA ARG A 306 -29.07 -5.80 -32.59
C ARG A 306 -29.02 -7.33 -32.64
N LYS A 307 -28.60 -7.99 -31.56
CA LYS A 307 -28.41 -9.45 -31.45
C LYS A 307 -27.46 -10.04 -32.50
N ILE A 308 -26.55 -9.25 -33.04
CA ILE A 308 -25.59 -9.72 -34.06
C ILE A 308 -24.58 -10.67 -33.43
N VAL A 309 -24.09 -10.34 -32.23
CA VAL A 309 -23.11 -11.17 -31.52
C VAL A 309 -23.66 -12.55 -31.18
N SER A 310 -24.88 -12.62 -30.62
CA SER A 310 -25.50 -13.91 -30.26
C SER A 310 -25.78 -14.77 -31.49
N GLN A 311 -26.32 -14.17 -32.57
CA GLN A 311 -26.54 -14.87 -33.84
C GLN A 311 -25.24 -15.38 -34.44
N TRP A 312 -24.17 -14.61 -34.39
CA TRP A 312 -22.85 -15.01 -34.89
C TRP A 312 -22.28 -16.19 -34.09
N LEU A 313 -22.28 -16.11 -32.75
CA LEU A 313 -21.85 -17.21 -31.87
C LEU A 313 -22.63 -18.50 -32.11
N HIS A 314 -23.95 -18.40 -32.32
CA HIS A 314 -24.79 -19.56 -32.55
C HIS A 314 -24.61 -20.17 -33.94
N ARG A 315 -24.59 -19.35 -35.01
CA ARG A 315 -24.58 -19.82 -36.39
C ARG A 315 -23.20 -20.21 -36.91
N GLU A 316 -22.17 -19.44 -36.56
CA GLU A 316 -20.83 -19.64 -37.12
C GLU A 316 -19.93 -20.53 -36.26
N LEU A 317 -20.19 -20.58 -34.94
CA LEU A 317 -19.34 -21.27 -33.96
C LEU A 317 -20.08 -22.37 -33.18
N GLU A 318 -21.38 -22.55 -33.38
CA GLU A 318 -22.23 -23.53 -32.68
C GLU A 318 -22.21 -23.38 -31.14
N LEU A 319 -21.88 -22.18 -30.63
CA LEU A 319 -21.79 -21.88 -29.20
C LEU A 319 -23.15 -21.42 -28.62
N SER A 320 -24.14 -22.31 -28.62
CA SER A 320 -25.53 -22.00 -28.20
C SER A 320 -25.63 -21.50 -26.75
N VAL A 321 -24.88 -22.09 -25.81
CA VAL A 321 -24.85 -21.67 -24.40
C VAL A 321 -24.29 -20.26 -24.26
N MET A 322 -23.14 -19.98 -24.89
CA MET A 322 -22.52 -18.66 -24.87
C MET A 322 -23.44 -17.61 -25.51
N SER A 323 -24.09 -17.94 -26.63
CA SER A 323 -25.08 -17.09 -27.29
C SER A 323 -26.22 -16.71 -26.34
N SER A 324 -26.80 -17.67 -25.61
CA SER A 324 -27.88 -17.41 -24.64
C SER A 324 -27.42 -16.50 -23.50
N LEU A 325 -26.23 -16.74 -22.95
CA LEU A 325 -25.65 -15.91 -21.89
C LEU A 325 -25.40 -14.47 -22.35
N ILE A 326 -24.93 -14.27 -23.59
CA ILE A 326 -24.74 -12.93 -24.16
C ILE A 326 -26.08 -12.19 -24.30
N GLU A 327 -27.14 -12.86 -24.74
CA GLU A 327 -28.47 -12.22 -24.80
C GLU A 327 -28.99 -11.83 -23.42
N GLN A 328 -28.82 -12.71 -22.42
CA GLN A 328 -29.20 -12.42 -21.03
C GLN A 328 -28.41 -11.23 -20.46
N ALA A 329 -27.10 -11.17 -20.72
CA ALA A 329 -26.24 -10.09 -20.28
C ALA A 329 -26.65 -8.73 -20.89
N GLY A 330 -27.11 -8.72 -22.15
CA GLY A 330 -27.62 -7.52 -22.82
C GLY A 330 -28.96 -7.02 -22.28
N ILE A 331 -29.81 -7.91 -21.74
CA ILE A 331 -31.15 -7.56 -21.20
C ILE A 331 -31.07 -7.06 -19.75
N ALA A 332 -30.13 -7.60 -18.95
CA ALA A 332 -30.08 -7.44 -17.50
C ALA A 332 -29.86 -5.99 -16.98
N PHE A 333 -29.59 -5.01 -17.86
CA PHE A 333 -29.25 -3.63 -17.48
C PHE A 333 -30.03 -2.52 -18.21
N LEU A 334 -31.19 -2.86 -18.81
CA LEU A 334 -32.20 -1.83 -19.07
C LEU A 334 -32.55 -1.14 -17.73
N PRO A 335 -32.63 0.21 -17.67
CA PRO A 335 -32.55 0.96 -16.41
C PRO A 335 -33.76 0.69 -15.52
N SER A 336 -33.64 -0.32 -14.67
CA SER A 336 -34.66 -0.76 -13.73
C SER A 336 -34.02 -1.04 -12.38
N SER A 337 -33.32 -0.06 -11.78
CA SER A 337 -33.20 0.15 -10.32
C SER A 337 -32.10 1.16 -9.94
N GLY A 338 -32.53 2.36 -9.52
CA GLY A 338 -32.08 3.11 -8.33
C GLY A 338 -30.61 3.46 -8.02
N ASN A 339 -29.61 2.62 -8.29
CA ASN A 339 -28.24 2.87 -7.84
C ASN A 339 -27.43 3.61 -8.91
N LYS A 340 -27.40 4.95 -8.78
CA LYS A 340 -26.72 5.90 -9.68
C LYS A 340 -25.18 5.83 -9.69
N SER A 341 -24.55 4.78 -9.17
CA SER A 341 -23.08 4.77 -9.00
C SER A 341 -22.31 4.18 -10.18
N VAL A 342 -22.91 3.35 -11.03
CA VAL A 342 -22.22 2.73 -12.18
C VAL A 342 -23.04 2.89 -13.45
N ASP A 343 -22.35 3.28 -14.52
CA ASP A 343 -22.90 3.27 -15.86
C ASP A 343 -23.32 1.83 -16.25
N PRO A 344 -24.63 1.56 -16.43
CA PRO A 344 -25.14 0.22 -16.76
C PRO A 344 -24.47 -0.36 -18.01
N THR A 345 -24.07 0.51 -18.93
CA THR A 345 -23.38 0.18 -20.16
C THR A 345 -22.03 -0.49 -19.90
N THR A 346 -21.23 0.09 -18.99
CA THR A 346 -19.95 -0.48 -18.56
C THR A 346 -20.13 -1.88 -17.99
N MET A 347 -21.17 -2.12 -17.19
CA MET A 347 -21.47 -3.44 -16.62
C MET A 347 -21.84 -4.48 -17.70
N VAL A 348 -22.62 -4.08 -18.71
CA VAL A 348 -22.96 -4.96 -19.84
C VAL A 348 -21.69 -5.38 -20.58
N VAL A 349 -20.81 -4.44 -20.91
CA VAL A 349 -19.53 -4.74 -21.60
C VAL A 349 -18.66 -5.66 -20.75
N THR A 350 -18.51 -5.35 -19.45
CA THR A 350 -17.72 -6.16 -18.51
C THR A 350 -18.19 -7.62 -18.50
N ARG A 351 -19.50 -7.85 -18.37
CA ARG A 351 -20.09 -9.21 -18.34
C ARG A 351 -19.98 -9.91 -19.70
N ALA A 352 -20.25 -9.21 -20.78
CA ALA A 352 -20.15 -9.77 -22.12
C ALA A 352 -18.71 -10.22 -22.44
N ILE A 353 -17.70 -9.43 -22.07
CA ILE A 353 -16.29 -9.81 -22.20
C ILE A 353 -15.98 -11.07 -21.38
N ALA A 354 -16.43 -11.12 -20.13
CA ALA A 354 -16.22 -12.28 -19.25
C ALA A 354 -16.87 -13.58 -19.79
N ILE A 355 -18.00 -13.46 -20.51
CA ILE A 355 -18.65 -14.58 -21.18
C ILE A 355 -17.89 -15.01 -22.44
N LEU A 356 -17.44 -14.05 -23.25
CA LEU A 356 -16.73 -14.31 -24.51
C LEU A 356 -15.33 -14.90 -24.28
N ASP A 357 -14.62 -14.43 -23.26
CA ASP A 357 -13.32 -14.95 -22.85
C ASP A 357 -13.25 -15.12 -21.32
N PRO A 358 -13.55 -16.33 -20.81
CA PRO A 358 -13.47 -16.62 -19.38
C PRO A 358 -12.07 -16.51 -18.78
N ALA A 359 -11.02 -16.54 -19.61
CA ALA A 359 -9.64 -16.38 -19.16
C ALA A 359 -9.16 -14.92 -19.18
N ALA A 360 -9.95 -14.00 -19.74
CA ALA A 360 -9.61 -12.59 -19.79
C ALA A 360 -9.57 -11.96 -18.38
N PRO A 361 -8.76 -10.90 -18.20
CA PRO A 361 -8.86 -10.04 -17.02
C PRO A 361 -10.16 -9.25 -17.06
N MET A 362 -10.49 -8.61 -15.94
CA MET A 362 -11.65 -7.73 -15.87
C MET A 362 -11.44 -6.49 -16.74
N PHE A 363 -12.45 -6.08 -17.50
CA PHE A 363 -12.46 -4.81 -18.21
C PHE A 363 -13.47 -3.85 -17.56
N TRP A 364 -12.99 -2.71 -17.06
CA TRP A 364 -13.86 -1.67 -16.47
C TRP A 364 -13.34 -0.28 -16.84
N ALA A 365 -14.21 0.59 -17.37
CA ALA A 365 -13.92 2.01 -17.63
C ALA A 365 -12.63 2.22 -18.43
N GLY A 366 -12.40 1.40 -19.46
CA GLY A 366 -11.22 1.48 -20.32
C GLY A 366 -9.98 0.77 -19.80
N HIS A 367 -10.03 0.16 -18.61
CA HIS A 367 -8.91 -0.55 -18.00
C HIS A 367 -9.10 -2.06 -18.03
N TRP A 368 -8.07 -2.78 -18.47
CA TRP A 368 -7.93 -4.23 -18.27
C TRP A 368 -7.10 -4.48 -17.01
N PHE A 369 -7.63 -5.20 -16.03
CA PHE A 369 -6.94 -5.50 -14.78
C PHE A 369 -7.43 -6.79 -14.12
N TRP A 370 -6.56 -7.41 -13.33
CA TRP A 370 -6.98 -8.44 -12.38
C TRP A 370 -7.45 -7.79 -11.08
N PRO A 371 -8.60 -8.17 -10.49
CA PRO A 371 -9.09 -7.56 -9.25
C PRO A 371 -8.09 -7.58 -8.09
N SER A 372 -7.26 -8.62 -8.00
CA SER A 372 -6.16 -8.71 -7.00
C SER A 372 -5.02 -7.71 -7.23
N ALA A 373 -4.95 -7.04 -8.39
CA ALA A 373 -3.99 -5.98 -8.66
C ALA A 373 -4.39 -4.62 -8.07
N ILE A 374 -5.65 -4.45 -7.64
CA ILE A 374 -6.17 -3.15 -7.16
C ILE A 374 -5.30 -2.51 -6.07
N PRO A 375 -4.79 -3.22 -5.04
CA PRO A 375 -3.90 -2.62 -4.05
C PRO A 375 -2.63 -2.01 -4.67
N HIS A 376 -2.01 -2.69 -5.65
CA HIS A 376 -0.82 -2.20 -6.35
C HIS A 376 -1.14 -1.06 -7.31
N MET A 377 -2.28 -1.15 -8.02
CA MET A 377 -2.75 -0.06 -8.88
C MET A 377 -3.00 1.22 -8.08
N LEU A 378 -3.60 1.10 -6.90
CA LEU A 378 -3.77 2.21 -5.95
C LEU A 378 -2.42 2.75 -5.49
N ALA A 379 -1.48 1.88 -5.09
CA ALA A 379 -0.14 2.31 -4.69
C ALA A 379 0.57 3.12 -5.80
N CYS A 380 0.49 2.65 -7.05
CA CYS A 380 1.04 3.36 -8.19
C CYS A 380 0.30 4.67 -8.51
N ALA A 381 -1.02 4.73 -8.33
CA ALA A 381 -1.82 5.94 -8.49
C ALA A 381 -1.45 7.02 -7.47
N GLU A 382 -1.34 6.65 -6.20
CA GLU A 382 -0.90 7.58 -5.13
C GLU A 382 0.55 8.02 -5.29
N ALA A 383 1.41 7.14 -5.81
CA ALA A 383 2.80 7.47 -6.15
C ALA A 383 2.93 8.37 -7.41
N GLY A 384 1.82 8.79 -8.03
CA GLY A 384 1.84 9.70 -9.17
C GLY A 384 2.29 9.07 -10.50
N ARG A 385 2.24 7.74 -10.62
CA ARG A 385 2.63 7.03 -11.86
C ARG A 385 1.57 7.08 -12.97
N PHE A 386 0.40 7.62 -12.66
CA PHE A 386 -0.72 7.78 -13.60
C PHE A 386 -1.14 9.25 -13.71
N PRO A 387 -1.76 9.67 -14.82
CA PRO A 387 -2.41 10.97 -14.93
C PRO A 387 -3.53 11.16 -13.88
N PRO A 388 -3.85 12.40 -13.44
CA PRO A 388 -4.84 12.64 -12.39
C PRO A 388 -6.25 12.07 -12.66
N GLU A 389 -6.68 12.02 -13.92
CA GLU A 389 -7.96 11.43 -14.30
C GLU A 389 -7.98 9.91 -14.06
N GLU A 390 -6.93 9.22 -14.51
CA GLU A 390 -6.78 7.78 -14.33
C GLU A 390 -6.62 7.42 -12.85
N GLN A 391 -5.92 8.23 -12.05
CA GLN A 391 -5.87 8.06 -10.59
C GLN A 391 -7.27 8.10 -9.96
N ARG A 392 -8.14 9.03 -10.39
CA ARG A 392 -9.54 9.10 -9.92
C ARG A 392 -10.34 7.87 -10.36
N ASN A 393 -10.14 7.39 -11.59
CA ASN A 393 -10.82 6.21 -12.10
C ASN A 393 -10.41 4.95 -11.32
N ILE A 394 -9.12 4.75 -11.05
CA ILE A 394 -8.61 3.63 -10.24
C ILE A 394 -9.21 3.65 -8.83
N ARG A 395 -9.27 4.82 -8.18
CA ARG A 395 -9.91 4.98 -6.86
C ARG A 395 -11.41 4.66 -6.92
N GLY A 396 -12.11 5.10 -7.98
CA GLY A 396 -13.52 4.81 -8.20
C GLY A 396 -13.80 3.32 -8.38
N ILE A 397 -13.02 2.64 -9.23
CA ILE A 397 -13.09 1.19 -9.45
C ILE A 397 -12.85 0.44 -8.14
N ALA A 398 -11.78 0.79 -7.42
CA ALA A 398 -11.43 0.17 -6.14
C ALA A 398 -12.56 0.34 -5.11
N GLY A 399 -13.06 1.57 -4.93
CA GLY A 399 -14.14 1.86 -4.00
C GLY A 399 -15.42 1.07 -4.32
N PHE A 400 -15.75 0.91 -5.60
CA PHE A 400 -16.91 0.12 -6.02
C PHE A 400 -16.72 -1.37 -5.72
N LEU A 401 -15.60 -1.97 -6.15
CA LEU A 401 -15.32 -3.40 -5.95
C LEU A 401 -15.30 -3.78 -4.46
N MET A 402 -14.80 -2.87 -3.60
CA MET A 402 -14.75 -3.09 -2.15
C MET A 402 -16.12 -2.96 -1.47
N THR A 403 -17.01 -2.09 -1.99
CA THR A 403 -18.30 -1.77 -1.37
C THR A 403 -19.44 -2.65 -1.85
N SER A 404 -19.40 -3.07 -3.12
CA SER A 404 -20.49 -3.79 -3.79
C SER A 404 -20.02 -5.08 -4.49
N PRO A 405 -19.30 -5.99 -3.80
CA PRO A 405 -18.82 -7.24 -4.41
C PRO A 405 -19.94 -8.15 -4.92
N GLU A 406 -21.13 -8.11 -4.31
CA GLU A 406 -22.29 -8.93 -4.66
C GLU A 406 -22.82 -8.69 -6.08
N VAL A 407 -22.54 -7.53 -6.69
CA VAL A 407 -22.89 -7.23 -8.08
C VAL A 407 -22.17 -8.17 -9.07
N PHE A 408 -21.08 -8.78 -8.62
CA PHE A 408 -20.22 -9.72 -9.34
C PHE A 408 -20.46 -11.18 -8.97
N ASP A 409 -21.35 -11.47 -8.01
CA ASP A 409 -21.75 -12.84 -7.66
C ASP A 409 -22.79 -13.36 -8.66
N VAL A 410 -22.35 -13.50 -9.92
CA VAL A 410 -23.17 -13.98 -11.03
C VAL A 410 -22.53 -15.21 -11.66
N PRO A 411 -23.30 -16.24 -12.05
CA PRO A 411 -22.74 -17.46 -12.64
C PRO A 411 -21.92 -17.23 -13.94
N SER A 412 -22.13 -16.10 -14.62
CA SER A 412 -21.42 -15.73 -15.84
C SER A 412 -20.01 -15.20 -15.59
N LEU A 413 -19.65 -14.83 -14.36
CA LEU A 413 -18.32 -14.31 -14.04
C LEU A 413 -17.36 -15.47 -13.73
N PRO A 414 -16.13 -15.47 -14.26
CA PRO A 414 -15.13 -16.49 -13.94
C PRO A 414 -14.87 -16.60 -12.44
N ALA A 415 -14.82 -17.84 -11.93
CA ALA A 415 -14.66 -18.13 -10.50
C ALA A 415 -13.40 -17.47 -9.89
N LEU A 416 -12.31 -17.38 -10.65
CA LEU A 416 -11.09 -16.71 -10.21
C LEU A 416 -11.31 -15.21 -9.97
N GLN A 417 -12.01 -14.52 -10.88
CA GLN A 417 -12.30 -13.09 -10.71
C GLN A 417 -13.25 -12.86 -9.54
N ALA A 418 -14.32 -13.66 -9.42
CA ALA A 418 -15.27 -13.57 -8.32
C ALA A 418 -14.57 -13.78 -6.97
N LYS A 419 -13.68 -14.77 -6.87
CA LYS A 419 -12.85 -14.99 -5.68
C LYS A 419 -11.99 -13.77 -5.35
N GLN A 420 -11.27 -13.22 -6.33
CA GLN A 420 -10.39 -12.07 -6.11
C GLN A 420 -11.14 -10.81 -5.68
N ILE A 421 -12.36 -10.57 -6.20
CA ILE A 421 -13.22 -9.45 -5.77
C ILE A 421 -13.65 -9.65 -4.30
N ASN A 422 -14.05 -10.87 -3.93
CA ASN A 422 -14.43 -11.19 -2.56
C ASN A 422 -13.26 -11.12 -1.57
N ASP A 423 -12.07 -11.55 -1.98
CA ASP A 423 -10.83 -11.42 -1.20
C ASP A 423 -10.50 -9.93 -0.97
N LEU A 424 -10.54 -9.11 -2.03
CA LEU A 424 -10.34 -7.67 -1.95
C LEU A 424 -11.34 -6.98 -1.01
N ALA A 425 -12.63 -7.32 -1.11
CA ALA A 425 -13.66 -6.78 -0.23
C ALA A 425 -13.45 -7.23 1.23
N THR A 426 -12.94 -8.44 1.45
CA THR A 426 -12.59 -8.95 2.78
C THR A 426 -11.42 -8.18 3.39
N ASP A 427 -10.37 -7.95 2.62
CA ASP A 427 -9.22 -7.16 3.07
C ASP A 427 -9.61 -5.71 3.34
N ALA A 428 -10.45 -5.12 2.47
CA ALA A 428 -11.01 -3.79 2.70
C ALA A 428 -11.82 -3.71 4.01
N ARG A 429 -12.64 -4.72 4.33
CA ARG A 429 -13.38 -4.78 5.62
C ARG A 429 -12.44 -4.90 6.82
N ARG A 430 -11.35 -5.67 6.71
CA ARG A 430 -10.36 -5.86 7.79
C ARG A 430 -9.66 -4.58 8.19
N THR A 431 -9.54 -3.60 7.28
CA THR A 431 -8.97 -2.29 7.61
C THR A 431 -9.75 -1.57 8.74
N GLY A 432 -11.05 -1.85 8.90
CA GLY A 432 -11.93 -1.14 9.84
C GLY A 432 -12.23 0.32 9.45
N ALA A 433 -11.68 0.82 8.34
CA ALA A 433 -11.92 2.15 7.79
C ALA A 433 -13.11 2.15 6.82
N LYS A 434 -13.62 3.35 6.47
CA LYS A 434 -14.72 3.53 5.50
C LYS A 434 -14.41 4.63 4.49
N GLY A 435 -15.03 4.57 3.32
CA GLY A 435 -14.92 5.59 2.28
C GLY A 435 -13.48 5.75 1.77
N MET A 436 -13.03 6.97 1.53
CA MET A 436 -11.69 7.25 0.99
C MET A 436 -10.55 6.78 1.90
N GLU A 437 -10.75 6.73 3.21
CA GLU A 437 -9.77 6.20 4.16
C GLU A 437 -9.52 4.71 3.91
N GLN A 438 -10.58 3.94 3.68
CA GLN A 438 -10.48 2.51 3.35
C GLN A 438 -9.65 2.29 2.08
N ILE A 439 -9.92 3.07 1.03
CA ILE A 439 -9.21 2.97 -0.25
C ILE A 439 -7.71 3.26 -0.07
N ARG A 440 -7.34 4.30 0.70
CA ARG A 440 -5.94 4.61 0.99
C ARG A 440 -5.24 3.57 1.86
N ARG A 441 -6.00 2.87 2.71
CA ARG A 441 -5.45 1.94 3.70
C ARG A 441 -5.15 0.56 3.13
N VAL A 442 -5.90 0.12 2.14
CA VAL A 442 -5.74 -1.21 1.50
C VAL A 442 -4.31 -1.47 0.99
N PRO A 443 -3.62 -0.55 0.27
CA PRO A 443 -2.24 -0.77 -0.16
C PRO A 443 -1.28 -1.11 0.99
N TYR A 444 -1.40 -0.44 2.14
CA TYR A 444 -0.52 -0.65 3.30
C TYR A 444 -0.91 -1.89 4.13
N ASP A 445 -2.20 -2.21 4.21
CA ASP A 445 -2.68 -3.36 4.97
C ASP A 445 -2.43 -4.69 4.22
N VAL A 446 -2.46 -4.67 2.89
CA VAL A 446 -2.17 -5.85 2.04
C VAL A 446 -0.67 -6.07 1.85
N ASN A 447 0.14 -5.02 1.84
CA ASN A 447 1.59 -5.12 1.65
C ASN A 447 2.35 -4.45 2.80
N VAL A 448 2.90 -5.30 3.68
CA VAL A 448 3.69 -4.89 4.86
C VAL A 448 4.94 -4.07 4.51
N TYR A 449 5.48 -4.26 3.31
CA TYR A 449 6.70 -3.59 2.84
C TYR A 449 6.40 -2.35 1.98
N GLN A 450 5.12 -2.02 1.77
CA GLN A 450 4.72 -0.85 1.01
C GLN A 450 5.29 0.43 1.64
N PRO A 451 6.16 1.18 0.95
CA PRO A 451 6.65 2.44 1.50
C PRO A 451 5.55 3.49 1.55
N CYS A 452 5.74 4.50 2.39
CA CYS A 452 4.85 5.65 2.48
C CYS A 452 4.68 6.30 1.09
N LEU A 453 3.42 6.41 0.65
CA LEU A 453 3.05 6.93 -0.67
C LEU A 453 2.93 8.46 -0.70
N SER A 454 3.29 9.14 0.39
CA SER A 454 3.30 10.60 0.42
C SER A 454 4.33 11.14 -0.55
N SER A 455 3.93 12.07 -1.42
CA SER A 455 4.83 12.76 -2.35
C SER A 455 5.99 13.47 -1.66
N ARG A 456 5.88 13.77 -0.36
CA ARG A 456 6.93 14.43 0.44
C ARG A 456 8.12 13.52 0.72
N CYS A 457 7.90 12.21 0.89
CA CYS A 457 8.95 11.25 1.27
C CYS A 457 9.02 10.01 0.37
N LEU A 458 8.25 9.97 -0.72
CA LEU A 458 8.18 8.81 -1.64
C LEU A 458 9.55 8.37 -2.15
N LYS A 459 10.45 9.33 -2.41
CA LYS A 459 11.82 9.07 -2.90
C LYS A 459 12.68 8.31 -1.88
N GLU A 460 12.41 8.52 -0.59
CA GLU A 460 13.12 7.85 0.50
C GLU A 460 12.71 6.38 0.65
N ARG A 461 11.59 5.95 0.06
CA ARG A 461 11.10 4.56 0.13
C ARG A 461 10.94 4.05 1.58
N ILE A 462 10.47 4.91 2.47
CA ILE A 462 10.31 4.59 3.90
C ILE A 462 9.21 3.55 4.09
N SER A 463 9.57 2.34 4.50
CA SER A 463 8.65 1.23 4.77
C SER A 463 8.48 0.94 6.28
N LEU A 464 9.21 1.64 7.17
CA LEU A 464 9.06 1.51 8.61
C LEU A 464 8.51 2.78 9.26
N SER A 465 7.65 2.62 10.27
CA SER A 465 7.14 3.74 11.08
C SER A 465 8.25 4.53 11.76
N ALA A 466 9.29 3.85 12.27
CA ALA A 466 10.46 4.50 12.87
C ALA A 466 11.13 5.49 11.89
N GLY A 467 11.40 5.04 10.66
CA GLY A 467 12.00 5.89 9.63
C GLY A 467 11.12 7.08 9.27
N LEU A 468 9.80 6.92 9.20
CA LEU A 468 8.91 8.05 8.90
C LEU A 468 8.92 9.07 10.04
N LEU A 469 8.94 8.63 11.29
CA LEU A 469 9.02 9.53 12.44
C LEU A 469 10.35 10.31 12.46
N GLN A 470 11.47 9.63 12.21
CA GLN A 470 12.78 10.27 12.14
C GLN A 470 12.86 11.26 10.96
N TRP A 471 12.38 10.85 9.78
CA TRP A 471 12.31 11.71 8.60
C TRP A 471 11.46 12.96 8.89
N LEU A 472 10.30 12.80 9.53
CA LEU A 472 9.47 13.93 9.94
C LEU A 472 10.19 14.87 10.90
N ASP A 473 10.91 14.36 11.89
CA ASP A 473 11.64 15.21 12.84
C ASP A 473 12.76 16.02 12.18
N GLN A 474 13.37 15.48 11.14
CA GLN A 474 14.37 16.19 10.34
C GLN A 474 13.74 17.25 9.43
N HIS A 475 12.58 16.97 8.83
CA HIS A 475 12.00 17.81 7.77
C HIS A 475 10.84 18.71 8.25
N VAL A 476 10.41 18.62 9.51
CA VAL A 476 9.31 19.44 10.05
C VAL A 476 9.66 20.93 10.07
N SER A 477 10.94 21.29 10.13
CA SER A 477 11.42 22.67 10.08
C SER A 477 11.50 23.26 8.67
N GLU A 478 11.51 22.41 7.64
CA GLU A 478 11.70 22.83 6.24
C GLU A 478 10.42 23.38 5.60
N GLN A 479 9.25 23.00 6.13
CA GLN A 479 7.99 23.59 5.73
C GLN A 479 7.68 24.79 6.63
N GLU A 480 7.88 26.01 6.12
CA GLU A 480 7.56 27.29 6.77
C GLU A 480 6.03 27.51 7.02
N LEU A 481 5.26 26.48 7.36
CA LEU A 481 3.85 26.64 7.74
C LEU A 481 3.75 27.39 9.06
N SER A 482 2.98 28.47 9.11
CA SER A 482 2.80 29.22 10.36
C SER A 482 2.21 28.33 11.46
N ALA A 483 2.30 28.74 12.74
CA ALA A 483 1.67 27.99 13.83
C ALA A 483 0.15 27.79 13.59
N ASP A 484 -0.52 28.81 13.05
CA ASP A 484 -1.94 28.74 12.74
C ASP A 484 -2.23 27.78 11.59
N ASP A 485 -1.41 27.77 10.54
CA ASP A 485 -1.56 26.85 9.41
C ASP A 485 -1.32 25.41 9.85
N LEU A 486 -0.27 25.16 10.64
CA LEU A 486 0.02 23.87 11.23
C LEU A 486 -1.13 23.39 12.12
N GLY A 487 -1.73 24.30 12.89
CA GLY A 487 -2.93 24.02 13.68
C GLY A 487 -4.13 23.59 12.84
N ARG A 488 -4.22 24.00 11.57
CA ARG A 488 -5.28 23.60 10.64
C ARG A 488 -4.94 22.33 9.86
N SER A 489 -3.76 22.26 9.28
CA SER A 489 -3.34 21.16 8.40
C SER A 489 -2.92 19.91 9.17
N GLY A 490 -2.32 20.08 10.35
CA GLY A 490 -1.62 19.01 11.06
C GLY A 490 -0.20 18.80 10.53
N PHE A 491 0.48 17.78 11.09
CA PHE A 491 1.87 17.44 10.78
C PHE A 491 1.97 16.46 9.61
N LEU A 492 0.94 15.62 9.45
CA LEU A 492 0.90 14.51 8.51
C LEU A 492 -0.06 14.83 7.38
N ASP A 493 0.33 14.48 6.15
CA ASP A 493 -0.66 14.38 5.08
C ASP A 493 -1.47 13.08 5.20
N ASP A 494 -2.47 12.92 4.34
CA ASP A 494 -3.36 11.76 4.32
C ASP A 494 -2.61 10.43 4.16
N GLN A 495 -1.53 10.39 3.38
CA GLN A 495 -0.76 9.16 3.12
C GLN A 495 0.14 8.80 4.31
N MET A 496 0.82 9.78 4.90
CA MET A 496 1.62 9.59 6.12
C MET A 496 0.75 9.13 7.29
N ARG A 497 -0.42 9.74 7.47
CA ARG A 497 -1.39 9.34 8.50
C ARG A 497 -1.86 7.91 8.30
N THR A 498 -2.30 7.58 7.08
CA THR A 498 -2.79 6.24 6.75
C THR A 498 -1.69 5.18 6.92
N PHE A 499 -0.45 5.49 6.53
CA PHE A 499 0.70 4.61 6.72
C PHE A 499 0.94 4.29 8.20
N LEU A 500 0.99 5.30 9.08
CA LEU A 500 1.18 5.08 10.52
C LEU A 500 0.00 4.35 11.16
N GLU A 501 -1.23 4.65 10.76
CA GLU A 501 -2.44 3.98 11.25
C GLU A 501 -2.46 2.50 10.87
N SER A 502 -2.12 2.15 9.63
CA SER A 502 -1.97 0.77 9.17
C SER A 502 -0.94 0.01 10.02
N HIS A 503 0.24 0.59 10.23
CA HIS A 503 1.30 -0.03 11.03
C HIS A 503 0.90 -0.20 12.50
N CYS A 504 0.27 0.80 13.11
CA CYS A 504 -0.24 0.71 14.48
C CYS A 504 -1.30 -0.39 14.61
N ALA A 505 -2.27 -0.42 13.68
CA ALA A 505 -3.35 -1.40 13.70
C ALA A 505 -2.84 -2.84 13.58
N ARG A 506 -1.81 -3.08 12.76
CA ARG A 506 -1.13 -4.40 12.68
C ARG A 506 -0.54 -4.87 14.00
N GLN A 507 -0.18 -3.94 14.89
CA GLN A 507 0.30 -4.24 16.25
C GLN A 507 -0.81 -4.22 17.30
N GLY A 508 -2.08 -4.14 16.90
CA GLY A 508 -3.22 -4.03 17.80
C GLY A 508 -3.33 -2.69 18.52
N ILE A 509 -2.69 -1.64 17.99
CA ILE A 509 -2.66 -0.30 18.59
C ILE A 509 -3.68 0.58 17.90
N ILE A 510 -4.64 1.09 18.67
CA ILE A 510 -5.63 2.08 18.22
C ILE A 510 -5.42 3.33 19.07
N PRO A 511 -4.62 4.31 18.61
CA PRO A 511 -4.27 5.48 19.42
C PRO A 511 -5.49 6.34 19.79
N LEU A 512 -6.42 6.48 18.85
CA LEU A 512 -7.66 7.23 19.00
C LEU A 512 -8.79 6.47 18.29
N ALA A 513 -9.92 6.29 18.97
CA ALA A 513 -11.14 5.82 18.34
C ALA A 513 -11.69 6.89 17.37
N GLN A 514 -12.46 6.47 16.36
CA GLN A 514 -12.99 7.41 15.35
C GLN A 514 -13.82 8.55 15.95
N SER A 515 -14.59 8.26 17.00
CA SER A 515 -15.36 9.26 17.75
C SER A 515 -14.48 10.29 18.45
N GLN A 516 -13.30 9.89 18.92
CA GLN A 516 -12.33 10.78 19.55
C GLN A 516 -11.65 11.64 18.48
N LYS A 517 -11.29 11.07 17.33
CA LYS A 517 -10.68 11.81 16.21
C LYS A 517 -11.57 12.95 15.70
N ALA A 518 -12.87 12.71 15.55
CA ALA A 518 -13.81 13.68 14.99
C ALA A 518 -13.94 14.98 15.81
N GLY A 519 -13.59 14.97 17.10
CA GLY A 519 -13.64 16.13 17.98
C GLY A 519 -12.29 16.82 18.22
N LEU A 520 -11.19 16.28 17.67
CA LEU A 520 -9.84 16.78 17.91
C LEU A 520 -9.30 17.56 16.70
N PRO A 521 -8.53 18.64 16.92
CA PRO A 521 -7.77 19.29 15.85
C PRO A 521 -6.82 18.31 15.15
N SER A 522 -6.62 18.47 13.83
CA SER A 522 -5.76 17.59 13.02
C SER A 522 -4.36 17.41 13.62
N TRP A 523 -3.73 18.52 14.03
CA TRP A 523 -2.40 18.50 14.63
C TRP A 523 -2.30 17.68 15.92
N LEU A 524 -3.35 17.68 16.75
CA LEU A 524 -3.37 16.94 18.02
C LEU A 524 -3.65 15.46 17.77
N SER A 525 -4.49 15.13 16.78
CA SER A 525 -4.68 13.75 16.32
C SER A 525 -3.39 13.18 15.75
N ASP A 526 -2.69 13.94 14.91
CA ASP A 526 -1.40 13.55 14.35
C ASP A 526 -0.34 13.35 15.45
N LEU A 527 -0.24 14.30 16.39
CA LEU A 527 0.72 14.21 17.49
C LEU A 527 0.44 13.00 18.39
N THR A 528 -0.83 12.65 18.61
CA THR A 528 -1.23 11.46 19.37
C THR A 528 -0.87 10.17 18.63
N LEU A 529 -1.10 10.12 17.31
CA LEU A 529 -0.70 8.99 16.46
C LEU A 529 0.83 8.82 16.46
N MET A 530 1.58 9.91 16.30
CA MET A 530 3.04 9.91 16.37
C MET A 530 3.56 9.48 17.74
N ALA A 531 2.94 9.92 18.83
CA ALA A 531 3.31 9.51 20.18
C ALA A 531 3.08 8.01 20.43
N ALA A 532 1.98 7.46 19.91
CA ALA A 532 1.72 6.02 19.98
C ALA A 532 2.71 5.23 19.13
N ALA A 533 3.04 5.71 17.93
CA ALA A 533 4.03 5.11 17.06
C ALA A 533 5.44 5.15 17.67
N GLN A 534 5.87 6.29 18.22
CA GLN A 534 7.16 6.44 18.93
C GLN A 534 7.24 5.45 20.10
N ARG A 535 6.20 5.37 20.93
CA ARG A 535 6.18 4.45 22.06
C ARG A 535 6.38 2.98 21.66
N ARG A 536 5.86 2.57 20.49
CA ARG A 536 5.88 1.18 20.04
C ARG A 536 7.09 0.82 19.18
N PHE A 537 7.39 1.64 18.18
CA PHE A 537 8.30 1.27 17.09
C PHE A 537 9.70 1.82 17.29
N ASP A 538 9.84 3.02 17.83
CA ASP A 538 11.13 3.67 18.02
C ASP A 538 11.09 4.76 19.08
N LYS A 539 11.96 4.63 20.09
CA LYS A 539 12.07 5.57 21.20
C LYS A 539 12.98 6.76 20.92
N THR A 540 13.49 6.89 19.70
CA THR A 540 14.30 8.03 19.27
C THR A 540 13.54 9.35 19.56
N PRO A 541 14.21 10.35 20.17
CA PRO A 541 13.59 11.65 20.46
C PRO A 541 13.07 12.34 19.19
N LEU A 542 11.85 12.89 19.25
CA LEU A 542 11.23 13.70 18.21
C LEU A 542 11.20 15.17 18.65
N SER A 543 12.38 15.76 18.78
CA SER A 543 12.57 17.04 19.46
C SER A 543 12.12 18.21 18.60
N SER A 544 12.37 18.16 17.29
CA SER A 544 11.94 19.21 16.35
C SER A 544 10.43 19.27 16.24
N VAL A 545 9.76 18.11 16.14
CA VAL A 545 8.30 17.99 16.13
C VAL A 545 7.74 18.52 17.44
N ALA A 546 8.30 18.12 18.59
CA ALA A 546 7.82 18.57 19.89
C ALA A 546 8.00 20.10 20.08
N LYS A 547 9.13 20.66 19.67
CA LYS A 547 9.37 22.11 19.67
C LYS A 547 8.36 22.85 18.78
N ARG A 548 8.02 22.29 17.62
CA ARG A 548 7.03 22.89 16.72
C ARG A 548 5.62 22.83 17.28
N ALA A 549 5.26 21.74 17.95
CA ALA A 549 3.98 21.57 18.63
C ALA A 549 3.86 22.38 19.93
N LEU A 550 4.97 22.94 20.45
CA LEU A 550 5.01 23.60 21.74
C LEU A 550 4.03 24.77 21.86
N SER A 551 4.03 25.69 20.88
CA SER A 551 3.14 26.86 20.91
C SER A 551 1.65 26.46 20.89
N LEU A 552 1.31 25.40 20.16
CA LEU A 552 -0.05 24.85 20.08
C LEU A 552 -0.47 24.23 21.43
N LEU A 553 0.39 23.44 22.06
CA LEU A 553 0.12 22.84 23.38
C LEU A 553 0.12 23.86 24.52
N GLU A 554 0.85 24.96 24.39
CA GLU A 554 0.78 26.06 25.35
C GLU A 554 -0.60 26.72 25.38
N ILE A 555 -1.30 26.79 24.24
CA ILE A 555 -2.68 27.29 24.16
C ILE A 555 -3.60 26.37 24.96
N GLU A 556 -3.41 25.06 24.86
CA GLU A 556 -4.18 24.06 25.60
C GLU A 556 -3.98 24.16 27.12
N LEU A 557 -2.91 24.79 27.62
CA LEU A 557 -2.77 25.04 29.06
C LEU A 557 -3.79 26.04 29.63
N LYS A 558 -4.49 26.80 28.77
CA LYS A 558 -5.56 27.75 29.22
C LYS A 558 -6.72 27.05 29.92
N GLN A 559 -6.91 25.75 29.69
CA GLN A 559 -7.96 24.96 30.34
C GLN A 559 -7.75 24.76 31.86
N TRP A 560 -6.51 24.98 32.35
CA TRP A 560 -6.15 24.94 33.77
C TRP A 560 -6.41 26.30 34.43
N ARG A 561 -7.17 26.32 35.52
CA ARG A 561 -7.53 27.55 36.25
C ARG A 561 -6.34 28.06 37.06
N SER A 562 -5.66 27.21 37.81
CA SER A 562 -4.54 27.61 38.68
C SER A 562 -3.38 28.22 37.90
N ARG A 563 -3.01 29.47 38.24
CA ARG A 563 -1.86 30.16 37.66
C ARG A 563 -0.55 29.42 37.97
N THR A 564 -0.40 28.94 39.21
CA THR A 564 0.80 28.21 39.66
C THR A 564 0.96 26.90 38.90
N THR A 565 -0.13 26.15 38.70
CA THR A 565 -0.11 24.91 37.93
C THR A 565 0.24 25.17 36.46
N ARG A 566 -0.33 26.23 35.85
CA ARG A 566 0.00 26.63 34.48
C ARG A 566 1.49 26.97 34.30
N ILE A 567 2.08 27.74 35.21
CA ILE A 567 3.51 28.09 35.14
C ILE A 567 4.39 26.84 35.26
N LYS A 568 4.09 25.95 36.22
CA LYS A 568 4.84 24.69 36.39
C LYS A 568 4.73 23.78 35.16
N ARG A 569 3.51 23.59 34.63
CA ARG A 569 3.27 22.75 33.44
C ARG A 569 3.90 23.35 32.19
N ARG A 570 3.89 24.68 32.03
CA ARG A 570 4.59 25.38 30.95
C ARG A 570 6.10 25.13 31.02
N ALA A 571 6.74 25.34 32.16
CA ALA A 571 8.18 25.07 32.31
C ALA A 571 8.53 23.61 31.99
N ARG A 572 7.68 22.66 32.41
CA ARG A 572 7.83 21.25 32.08
C ARG A 572 7.61 20.93 30.60
N LEU A 573 6.69 21.62 29.92
CA LEU A 573 6.49 21.49 28.47
C LEU A 573 7.78 21.84 27.71
N PHE A 574 8.45 22.94 28.04
CA PHE A 574 9.72 23.32 27.41
C PHE A 574 10.77 22.20 27.56
N GLN A 575 10.95 21.65 28.76
CA GLN A 575 11.89 20.56 29.00
C GLN A 575 11.54 19.28 28.22
N LEU A 576 10.25 18.95 28.14
CA LEU A 576 9.77 17.78 27.42
C LEU A 576 9.86 17.94 25.90
N ALA A 577 9.75 19.17 25.40
CA ALA A 577 9.98 19.49 23.98
C ALA A 577 11.44 19.25 23.58
N GLU A 578 12.40 19.66 24.42
CA GLU A 578 13.82 19.37 24.21
C GLU A 578 14.14 17.86 24.30
N ALA A 579 13.42 17.13 25.16
CA ALA A 579 13.61 15.69 25.30
C ALA A 579 12.97 14.85 24.18
N GLY A 580 12.07 15.44 23.38
CA GLY A 580 11.43 14.78 22.24
C GLY A 580 10.55 13.56 22.57
N ASN A 581 10.15 13.36 23.83
CA ASN A 581 9.27 12.24 24.22
C ASN A 581 7.80 12.67 24.09
N LEU A 582 7.16 12.36 22.95
CA LEU A 582 5.84 12.85 22.62
C LEU A 582 4.74 12.33 23.57
N THR A 583 4.88 11.11 24.09
CA THR A 583 3.91 10.57 25.07
C THR A 583 3.90 11.43 26.34
N LYS A 584 5.06 11.64 26.96
CA LYS A 584 5.15 12.48 28.17
C LYS A 584 4.79 13.93 27.88
N PHE A 585 5.11 14.41 26.68
CA PHE A 585 4.79 15.76 26.22
C PHE A 585 3.28 16.01 26.16
N LEU A 586 2.53 15.07 25.58
CA LEU A 586 1.06 15.09 25.55
C LEU A 586 0.45 14.92 26.95
N ASP A 587 0.90 13.93 27.73
CA ASP A 587 0.39 13.63 29.07
C ASP A 587 0.48 14.84 30.02
N ASN A 588 1.46 15.74 29.81
CA ASN A 588 1.58 16.95 30.62
C ASN A 588 0.46 17.97 30.37
N VAL A 589 -0.26 17.87 29.25
CA VAL A 589 -1.43 18.70 28.93
C VAL A 589 -2.72 17.91 29.11
N THR A 590 -2.78 16.69 28.58
CA THR A 590 -3.95 15.81 28.61
C THR A 590 -3.97 14.96 29.87
N ASP A 591 -4.16 15.60 31.03
CA ASP A 591 -4.29 14.95 32.34
C ASP A 591 -5.72 15.14 32.91
N PRO A 592 -6.67 14.24 32.58
CA PRO A 592 -8.07 14.40 33.00
C PRO A 592 -8.26 14.40 34.52
N ALA A 593 -7.47 13.62 35.24
CA ALA A 593 -7.54 13.54 36.70
C ALA A 593 -7.06 14.84 37.33
N GLY A 594 -5.92 15.36 36.86
CA GLY A 594 -5.40 16.65 37.29
C GLY A 594 -6.34 17.81 36.95
N LEU A 595 -6.95 17.81 35.76
CA LEU A 595 -7.93 18.84 35.37
C LEU A 595 -9.17 18.83 36.25
N LYS A 596 -9.69 17.64 36.58
CA LYS A 596 -10.83 17.50 37.49
C LYS A 596 -10.48 18.02 38.89
N HIS A 597 -9.27 17.73 39.36
CA HIS A 597 -8.77 18.21 40.65
C HIS A 597 -8.60 19.75 40.66
N ASP A 598 -7.96 20.33 39.64
CA ASP A 598 -7.78 21.78 39.50
C ASP A 598 -9.12 22.53 39.45
N ARG A 599 -10.09 22.01 38.69
CA ARG A 599 -11.46 22.56 38.66
C ARG A 599 -12.17 22.48 40.01
N LYS A 600 -11.94 21.41 40.77
CA LYS A 600 -12.49 21.28 42.13
C LYS A 600 -11.91 22.34 43.06
N LEU A 601 -10.58 22.52 43.06
CA LEU A 601 -9.90 23.53 43.87
C LEU A 601 -10.33 24.95 43.47
N ALA A 602 -10.47 25.22 42.18
CA ALA A 602 -10.95 26.52 41.69
C ALA A 602 -12.36 26.85 42.21
N ARG A 603 -13.28 25.88 42.16
CA ARG A 603 -14.64 26.05 42.72
C ARG A 603 -14.63 26.27 44.23
N GLN A 604 -13.73 25.59 44.95
CA GLN A 604 -13.58 25.80 46.40
C GLN A 604 -13.08 27.21 46.71
N ALA A 605 -12.07 27.69 45.97
CA ALA A 605 -11.57 29.05 46.11
C ALA A 605 -12.61 30.11 45.74
N GLU A 606 -13.38 29.91 44.67
CA GLU A 606 -14.49 30.81 44.28
C GLU A 606 -15.57 30.89 45.38
N ALA A 607 -15.92 29.75 46.01
CA ALA A 607 -16.87 29.73 47.12
C ALA A 607 -16.33 30.43 48.38
N GLU A 608 -15.03 30.29 48.66
CA GLU A 608 -14.37 30.97 49.78
C GLU A 608 -14.29 32.48 49.56
N ILE A 609 -13.96 32.94 48.34
CA ILE A 609 -13.96 34.36 47.99
C ILE A 609 -15.37 34.94 48.16
N ALA A 610 -16.40 34.28 47.63
CA ALA A 610 -17.78 34.75 47.79
C ALA A 610 -18.22 34.79 49.27
N HIS A 611 -17.75 33.85 50.09
CA HIS A 611 -17.99 33.89 51.52
C HIS A 611 -17.29 35.08 52.20
N LEU A 612 -16.03 35.34 51.87
CA LEU A 612 -15.26 36.47 52.41
C LEU A 612 -15.83 37.82 51.96
N GLU A 613 -16.27 37.95 50.71
CA GLU A 613 -16.95 39.15 50.20
C GLU A 613 -18.21 39.44 51.00
N LYS A 614 -19.03 38.41 51.27
CA LYS A 614 -20.22 38.56 52.12
C LYS A 614 -19.86 38.98 53.54
N VAL A 615 -18.79 38.41 54.12
CA VAL A 615 -18.31 38.80 55.45
C VAL A 615 -17.84 40.26 55.47
N LEU A 616 -17.16 40.72 54.42
CA LEU A 616 -16.70 42.11 54.27
C LEU A 616 -17.86 43.09 54.09
N GLU A 617 -18.90 42.73 53.33
CA GLU A 617 -20.13 43.54 53.21
C GLU A 617 -20.87 43.68 54.55
N GLU A 618 -20.89 42.62 55.36
CA GLU A 618 -21.49 42.62 56.70
C GLU A 618 -20.60 43.32 57.76
N GLU A 619 -19.29 43.49 57.49
CA GLU A 619 -18.31 44.04 58.42
C GLU A 619 -18.65 45.46 58.92
N PRO A 620 -19.00 46.47 58.10
CA PRO A 620 -19.31 47.80 58.61
C PRO A 620 -20.54 47.82 59.53
N ALA A 621 -21.56 47.00 59.23
CA ALA A 621 -22.74 46.86 60.09
C ALA A 621 -22.38 46.18 61.42
N ARG A 622 -21.53 45.15 61.39
CA ARG A 622 -21.00 44.51 62.60
C ARG A 622 -20.14 45.48 63.39
N LYS A 623 -19.20 46.19 62.77
CA LYS A 623 -18.32 47.16 63.43
C LYS A 623 -19.12 48.27 64.13
N ALA A 624 -20.14 48.82 63.48
CA ALA A 624 -21.04 49.80 64.10
C ALA A 624 -21.81 49.22 65.30
N LEU A 625 -22.26 47.96 65.23
CA LEU A 625 -22.91 47.28 66.34
C LEU A 625 -21.93 47.05 67.51
N HIS A 626 -20.72 46.60 67.22
CA HIS A 626 -19.66 46.36 68.21
C HIS A 626 -19.17 47.66 68.86
N GLU A 627 -18.99 48.75 68.11
CA GLU A 627 -18.66 50.08 68.65
C GLU A 627 -19.78 50.61 69.55
N LYS A 628 -21.05 50.42 69.17
CA LYS A 628 -22.20 50.80 70.01
C LYS A 628 -22.24 49.99 71.31
N GLN A 629 -21.98 48.69 71.24
CA GLN A 629 -21.91 47.83 72.45
C GLN A 629 -20.73 48.20 73.34
N ALA A 630 -19.56 48.45 72.77
CA ALA A 630 -18.37 48.88 73.53
C ALA A 630 -18.60 50.26 74.19
N ARG A 631 -19.25 51.19 73.50
CA ARG A 631 -19.62 52.50 74.05
C ARG A 631 -20.62 52.37 75.20
N ASN A 632 -21.67 51.57 75.03
CA ASN A 632 -22.64 51.31 76.11
C ASN A 632 -22.00 50.64 77.33
N ALA A 633 -21.07 49.70 77.11
CA ALA A 633 -20.33 49.07 78.20
C ALA A 633 -19.41 50.09 78.90
N GLY A 634 -18.69 50.93 78.15
CA GLY A 634 -17.86 52.00 78.68
C GLY A 634 -18.67 53.03 79.50
N GLU A 635 -19.83 53.44 78.99
CA GLU A 635 -20.77 54.33 79.70
C GLU A 635 -21.25 53.66 81.00
N PHE A 636 -21.64 52.39 80.96
CA PHE A 636 -22.07 51.64 82.16
C PHE A 636 -20.96 51.52 83.22
N PHE A 637 -19.73 51.20 82.81
CA PHE A 637 -18.58 51.14 83.72
C PHE A 637 -18.23 52.52 84.30
N SER A 638 -18.27 53.58 83.49
CA SER A 638 -18.02 54.94 83.97
C SER A 638 -19.07 55.41 84.98
N LEU A 639 -20.34 55.05 84.78
CA LEU A 639 -21.44 55.35 85.69
C LEU A 639 -21.28 54.60 87.01
N LEU A 640 -20.91 53.32 86.98
CA LEU A 640 -20.64 52.52 88.17
C LEU A 640 -19.45 53.09 88.98
N ILE A 641 -18.37 53.48 88.30
CA ILE A 641 -17.22 54.12 88.96
C ILE A 641 -17.63 55.46 89.55
N GLY A 642 -18.40 56.28 88.81
CA GLY A 642 -18.91 57.56 89.30
C GLY A 642 -19.80 57.41 90.53
N ILE A 643 -20.70 56.42 90.54
CA ILE A 643 -21.55 56.09 91.70
C ILE A 643 -20.68 55.62 92.87
N ALA A 644 -19.68 54.76 92.64
CA ALA A 644 -18.79 54.28 93.70
C ALA A 644 -17.98 55.43 94.33
N VAL A 645 -17.47 56.36 93.50
CA VAL A 645 -16.75 57.56 93.98
C VAL A 645 -17.68 58.50 94.73
N ALA A 646 -18.92 58.72 94.24
CA ALA A 646 -19.90 59.55 94.93
C ALA A 646 -20.32 58.93 96.27
N MET A 647 -20.57 57.62 96.33
CA MET A 647 -20.85 56.91 97.59
C MET A 647 -19.67 56.97 98.55
N ALA A 648 -18.42 56.84 98.07
CA ALA A 648 -17.23 57.00 98.89
C ALA A 648 -17.09 58.44 99.42
N SER A 649 -17.42 59.45 98.62
CA SER A 649 -17.39 60.85 99.01
C SER A 649 -18.47 61.17 100.06
N ILE A 650 -19.69 60.65 99.88
CA ILE A 650 -20.78 60.79 100.86
C ILE A 650 -20.45 60.04 102.16
N TRP A 651 -19.84 58.85 102.05
CA TRP A 651 -19.37 58.10 103.23
C TRP A 651 -18.32 58.90 104.01
N LEU A 652 -17.38 59.55 103.30
CA LEU A 652 -16.37 60.39 103.90
C LEU A 652 -16.96 61.62 104.60
N GLU A 653 -17.99 62.27 104.03
CA GLU A 653 -18.68 63.41 104.66
C GLU A 653 -19.54 63.02 105.87
N PHE A 654 -20.08 61.80 105.93
CA PHE A 654 -20.89 61.32 107.06
C PHE A 654 -20.06 60.71 108.22
N CYS A 655 -18.75 60.55 108.04
CA CYS A 655 -17.85 60.01 109.07
C CYS A 655 -16.98 61.08 109.78
N GLU A 656 -17.20 62.37 109.50
CA GLU A 656 -16.80 63.50 110.36
C GLU A 656 -18.00 63.95 111.21
#